data_AF-A0A4S4KAZ5-F1
#
_entry.id   AF-A0A4S4KAZ5-F1
#
_cell.length_a   1.000
_cell.length_b   1.000
_cell.length_c   1.000
_cell.angle_alpha   90.00
_cell.angle_beta   90.00
_cell.angle_gamma   90.00
#
_symmetry.space_group_name_H-M   'P 1'
#
loop_
_entity.id
_entity.type
_entity.pdbx_description
1 polymer ?
#
loop_
_entity_poly.entity_id
_entity_poly.type
_entity_poly.pdbx_seq_one_letter_code
_entity_poly.pdbx_strand_id
1 'polypeptide(L)'
;MVNQVFEYNQHVTVAFSLHSLKSEGRSGTFLVGNIERDQQISPTITCIDLYNTAIRIIEPMWNNWAPGYPLPVGELEMYKIPRLLLYSPASPGAGQVALDEPAIYQFFLTVKAGRSSSTPTFSASKRIGIMLLMQNELYGEVFDWKEAREARVPAVAQAEQNRTEEDSEVAEIPGLSDVACDRILGISGQSKQGSKSTGKRSRKASNSQPTDVKSKRSTQHGQGLSARSALSSDRPESSKVQEKNANDEDENDFIIIANNDRSKPDSQVPTASCSNAIPQPIRQHIPTEGAASGGPSIVLPDIAKLRDALSKQDGARSQAKSLRKQIAINVQLFLIPALDFHTLLNKKTFVVDVNNIGDSDRHLVELFVDASNHIGLAGSFKTAHSASIKPFLPQSASVLGTPSIVAKRLFLLQRTDHDLTQQSRPKRIRMKSVDELPRMIDEANCLYWGTALMDLVYKFVDRKMEKMPVNTAPVVPRLRFVHSALAVPVENTDPVYLIEERIPDHFTKYIVNSSLQPMPNLEGAAKDIAEFLCFAQHVQYQLSEQRVFLSDFQGGSTLLTDCQIITIEEYSANFGAGNLSDVLKKFEREHCCNSYCRIFNLVPSASAEGRHCTPGPQVVQPEAAVSEGSKAPEAAPARIPWRPWH
;
A
#
# COMPACT_ATOMS: atom_id res chain seq x y z
N MET A 1 -27.07 0.83 -52.38
CA MET A 1 -26.82 -0.52 -51.81
C MET A 1 -25.63 -0.49 -50.86
N VAL A 2 -25.71 0.23 -49.73
CA VAL A 2 -24.67 0.26 -48.66
C VAL A 2 -25.33 0.12 -47.28
N ASN A 3 -26.47 -0.57 -47.19
CA ASN A 3 -27.27 -0.66 -45.94
C ASN A 3 -27.52 -2.09 -45.45
N GLN A 4 -26.79 -3.10 -45.93
CA GLN A 4 -27.15 -4.50 -45.64
C GLN A 4 -26.02 -5.44 -45.22
N VAL A 5 -24.86 -4.91 -44.84
CA VAL A 5 -23.76 -5.76 -44.33
C VAL A 5 -23.09 -5.10 -43.13
N PHE A 6 -23.76 -5.04 -41.98
CA PHE A 6 -23.12 -4.90 -40.65
C PHE A 6 -24.10 -5.25 -39.50
N GLU A 7 -25.02 -6.20 -39.68
CA GLU A 7 -25.75 -6.84 -38.57
C GLU A 7 -24.87 -7.89 -37.84
N TYR A 8 -23.59 -7.58 -37.63
CA TYR A 8 -22.84 -8.29 -36.60
C TYR A 8 -23.28 -7.71 -35.27
N ASN A 9 -23.71 -8.59 -34.36
CA ASN A 9 -24.02 -8.35 -32.95
C ASN A 9 -22.85 -7.68 -32.20
N GLN A 10 -22.58 -6.42 -32.51
CA GLN A 10 -21.52 -5.64 -31.88
C GLN A 10 -22.07 -5.16 -30.55
N HIS A 11 -22.08 -6.04 -29.55
CA HIS A 11 -22.24 -5.59 -28.19
C HIS A 11 -20.98 -4.82 -27.78
N VAL A 12 -21.17 -3.79 -26.96
CA VAL A 12 -20.10 -3.00 -26.38
C VAL A 12 -20.09 -3.14 -24.87
N THR A 13 -18.92 -3.04 -24.26
CA THR A 13 -18.77 -3.14 -22.80
C THR A 13 -18.96 -1.77 -22.15
N VAL A 14 -19.96 -1.68 -21.27
CA VAL A 14 -20.31 -0.49 -20.50
C VAL A 14 -20.16 -0.80 -19.02
N ALA A 15 -19.40 0.01 -18.31
CA ALA A 15 -19.26 -0.04 -16.86
C ALA A 15 -20.28 0.91 -16.22
N PHE A 16 -21.17 0.40 -15.38
CA PHE A 16 -22.11 1.19 -14.60
C PHE A 16 -21.62 1.34 -13.17
N SER A 17 -21.67 2.56 -12.62
CA SER A 17 -21.37 2.80 -11.22
C SER A 17 -22.39 3.74 -10.57
N LEU A 18 -22.62 3.58 -9.26
CA LEU A 18 -23.44 4.49 -8.46
C LEU A 18 -22.56 5.35 -7.56
N HIS A 19 -22.70 6.67 -7.71
CA HIS A 19 -21.89 7.64 -6.98
C HIS A 19 -22.75 8.67 -6.25
N SER A 20 -22.22 9.26 -5.18
CA SER A 20 -22.76 10.47 -4.57
C SER A 20 -21.86 11.68 -4.81
N LEU A 21 -22.47 12.87 -4.86
CA LEU A 21 -21.76 14.16 -4.86
C LEU A 21 -21.23 14.49 -3.46
N LYS A 22 -20.07 15.14 -3.39
CA LYS A 22 -19.63 15.84 -2.17
C LYS A 22 -20.48 17.09 -1.95
N SER A 23 -20.68 17.45 -0.68
CA SER A 23 -21.33 18.70 -0.24
C SER A 23 -20.74 19.97 -0.87
N GLU A 24 -19.46 19.95 -1.26
CA GLU A 24 -18.78 21.09 -1.87
C GLU A 24 -19.06 21.26 -3.37
N GLY A 25 -19.82 20.35 -4.00
CA GLY A 25 -20.10 20.36 -5.45
C GLY A 25 -18.86 20.14 -6.34
N ARG A 26 -17.67 19.96 -5.76
CA ARG A 26 -16.39 19.78 -6.48
C ARG A 26 -16.04 18.30 -6.66
N SER A 27 -15.23 18.07 -7.69
CA SER A 27 -14.74 16.83 -8.37
C SER A 27 -14.65 15.47 -7.65
N GLY A 28 -14.85 15.34 -6.34
CA GLY A 28 -14.87 14.05 -5.67
C GLY A 28 -16.26 13.42 -5.74
N THR A 29 -16.40 12.32 -6.48
CA THR A 29 -17.56 11.43 -6.34
C THR A 29 -17.15 10.24 -5.47
N PHE A 30 -17.96 9.88 -4.48
CA PHE A 30 -17.75 8.65 -3.71
C PHE A 30 -18.58 7.52 -4.30
N LEU A 31 -18.02 6.32 -4.39
CA LEU A 31 -18.81 5.13 -4.71
C LEU A 31 -19.76 4.84 -3.55
N VAL A 32 -21.05 4.71 -3.85
CA VAL A 32 -22.00 4.22 -2.87
C VAL A 32 -21.74 2.72 -2.71
N GLY A 33 -20.99 2.32 -1.69
CA GLY A 33 -20.79 0.90 -1.35
C GLY A 33 -20.04 0.05 -2.39
N ASN A 34 -19.12 0.61 -3.16
CA ASN A 34 -18.41 -0.08 -4.26
C ASN A 34 -19.36 -0.69 -5.31
N ILE A 35 -20.46 -0.01 -5.62
CA ILE A 35 -21.40 -0.46 -6.65
C ILE A 35 -20.85 -0.10 -8.04
N GLU A 36 -20.20 -1.07 -8.69
CA GLU A 36 -19.76 -1.02 -10.08
C GLU A 36 -19.99 -2.37 -10.77
N ARG A 37 -20.45 -2.38 -12.03
CA ARG A 37 -20.64 -3.58 -12.87
C ARG A 37 -20.40 -3.32 -14.35
N ASP A 38 -19.78 -4.28 -15.03
CA ASP A 38 -19.66 -4.28 -16.49
C ASP A 38 -20.84 -5.04 -17.14
N GLN A 39 -21.33 -4.51 -18.25
CA GLN A 39 -22.41 -5.12 -19.03
C GLN A 39 -22.16 -4.99 -20.54
N GLN A 40 -22.53 -6.03 -21.29
CA GLN A 40 -22.59 -6.00 -22.75
C GLN A 40 -23.91 -5.38 -23.21
N ILE A 41 -23.86 -4.32 -24.01
CA ILE A 41 -25.03 -3.54 -24.43
C ILE A 41 -25.00 -3.31 -25.95
N SER A 42 -26.18 -3.23 -26.58
CA SER A 42 -26.27 -2.78 -27.97
C SER A 42 -25.83 -1.32 -28.10
N PRO A 43 -24.99 -0.96 -29.08
CA PRO A 43 -24.55 0.41 -29.29
C PRO A 43 -25.67 1.31 -29.81
N THR A 44 -26.78 0.74 -30.29
CA THR A 44 -27.99 1.45 -30.70
C THR A 44 -28.97 1.74 -29.55
N ILE A 45 -28.59 1.43 -28.30
CA ILE A 45 -29.45 1.66 -27.14
C ILE A 45 -29.80 3.15 -27.00
N THR A 46 -31.08 3.45 -26.75
CA THR A 46 -31.56 4.82 -26.51
C THR A 46 -31.10 5.31 -25.13
N CYS A 47 -31.19 6.62 -24.86
CA CYS A 47 -30.84 7.16 -23.55
C CYS A 47 -31.73 6.59 -22.43
N ILE A 48 -33.03 6.45 -22.69
CA ILE A 48 -34.00 5.92 -21.73
C ILE A 48 -33.73 4.44 -21.46
N ASP A 49 -33.50 3.65 -22.50
CA ASP A 49 -33.22 2.22 -22.34
C ASP A 49 -31.89 1.97 -21.63
N LEU A 50 -30.87 2.79 -21.91
CA LEU A 50 -29.59 2.74 -21.22
C LEU A 50 -29.75 3.05 -19.73
N TYR A 51 -30.54 4.07 -19.42
CA TYR A 51 -30.86 4.44 -18.05
C TYR A 51 -31.57 3.30 -17.31
N ASN A 52 -32.65 2.76 -17.88
CA ASN A 52 -33.39 1.64 -17.30
C ASN A 52 -32.49 0.39 -17.14
N THR A 53 -31.57 0.16 -18.08
CA THR A 53 -30.56 -0.90 -17.99
C THR A 53 -29.62 -0.67 -16.80
N ALA A 54 -29.14 0.56 -16.60
CA ALA A 54 -28.29 0.92 -15.46
C ALA A 54 -29.01 0.69 -14.13
N ILE A 55 -30.28 1.10 -14.02
CA ILE A 55 -31.12 0.91 -12.84
C ILE A 55 -31.28 -0.58 -12.52
N ARG A 56 -31.65 -1.40 -13.52
CA ARG A 56 -31.81 -2.85 -13.33
C ARG A 56 -30.52 -3.55 -12.85
N ILE A 57 -29.36 -3.05 -13.26
CA ILE A 57 -28.06 -3.61 -12.85
C ILE A 57 -27.69 -3.18 -11.42
N ILE A 58 -27.98 -1.93 -11.07
CA ILE A 58 -27.61 -1.33 -9.78
C ILE A 58 -28.58 -1.73 -8.67
N GLU A 59 -29.87 -1.90 -8.97
CA GLU A 59 -30.93 -2.15 -7.98
C GLU A 59 -30.68 -3.39 -7.09
N PRO A 60 -30.25 -4.56 -7.60
CA PRO A 60 -29.93 -5.70 -6.71
C PRO A 60 -28.78 -5.40 -5.75
N MET A 61 -27.76 -4.64 -6.20
CA MET A 61 -26.63 -4.26 -5.36
C MET A 61 -27.04 -3.21 -4.33
N TRP A 62 -27.93 -2.30 -4.72
CA TRP A 62 -28.56 -1.34 -3.83
C TRP A 62 -29.38 -2.04 -2.75
N ASN A 63 -30.23 -2.99 -3.13
CA ASN A 63 -31.05 -3.76 -2.18
C ASN A 63 -30.18 -4.57 -1.21
N ASN A 64 -28.97 -4.96 -1.60
CA ASN A 64 -28.01 -5.56 -0.67
C ASN A 64 -27.33 -4.52 0.23
N TRP A 65 -27.03 -3.34 -0.29
CA TRP A 65 -26.30 -2.30 0.44
C TRP A 65 -27.19 -1.49 1.41
N ALA A 66 -28.44 -1.21 1.03
CA ALA A 66 -29.46 -0.51 1.81
C ALA A 66 -30.81 -1.26 1.79
N PRO A 67 -30.93 -2.43 2.46
CA PRO A 67 -32.05 -3.33 2.23
C PRO A 67 -33.40 -2.78 2.70
N GLY A 68 -34.37 -2.62 1.81
CA GLY A 68 -35.68 -2.04 2.16
C GLY A 68 -35.72 -0.51 2.15
N TYR A 69 -34.64 0.15 1.71
CA TYR A 69 -34.72 1.51 1.18
C TYR A 69 -34.85 1.41 -0.35
N PRO A 70 -35.94 1.88 -0.97
CA PRO A 70 -36.09 1.81 -2.43
C PRO A 70 -35.03 2.68 -3.13
N LEU A 71 -34.45 2.19 -4.23
CA LEU A 71 -33.52 2.98 -5.04
C LEU A 71 -34.29 4.21 -5.59
N PRO A 72 -33.84 5.45 -5.34
CA PRO A 72 -34.58 6.65 -5.72
C PRO A 72 -34.38 6.98 -7.21
N VAL A 73 -34.95 6.14 -8.08
CA VAL A 73 -34.76 6.20 -9.54
C VAL A 73 -35.10 7.58 -10.11
N GLY A 74 -36.11 8.28 -9.59
CA GLY A 74 -36.45 9.63 -10.09
C GLY A 74 -35.39 10.71 -9.86
N GLU A 75 -34.40 10.45 -9.00
CA GLU A 75 -33.41 11.43 -8.54
C GLU A 75 -31.98 11.13 -9.02
N LEU A 76 -31.78 10.04 -9.75
CA LEU A 76 -30.45 9.64 -10.24
C LEU A 76 -30.19 10.19 -11.64
N GLU A 77 -29.17 11.03 -11.76
CA GLU A 77 -28.70 11.58 -13.04
C GLU A 77 -27.67 10.64 -13.67
N MET A 78 -27.70 10.44 -15.00
CA MET A 78 -26.79 9.55 -15.72
C MET A 78 -25.74 10.33 -16.49
N TYR A 79 -24.47 10.04 -16.23
CA TYR A 79 -23.31 10.69 -16.83
C TYR A 79 -22.40 9.70 -17.55
N LYS A 80 -21.78 10.12 -18.66
CA LYS A 80 -20.62 9.45 -19.27
C LYS A 80 -19.32 10.06 -18.74
N ILE A 81 -18.34 9.23 -18.38
CA ILE A 81 -17.07 9.70 -17.81
C ILE A 81 -16.12 10.25 -18.91
N PRO A 82 -15.49 11.43 -18.75
CA PRO A 82 -15.67 12.37 -17.64
C PRO A 82 -16.89 13.31 -17.83
N ARG A 83 -17.86 13.21 -16.91
CA ARG A 83 -18.96 14.14 -16.58
C ARG A 83 -19.76 14.76 -17.74
N LEU A 84 -20.05 13.99 -18.78
CA LEU A 84 -21.03 14.36 -19.79
C LEU A 84 -22.43 13.91 -19.37
N LEU A 85 -23.35 14.82 -19.07
CA LEU A 85 -24.74 14.48 -18.73
C LEU A 85 -25.43 13.83 -19.94
N LEU A 86 -25.87 12.59 -19.78
CA LEU A 86 -26.62 11.86 -20.80
C LEU A 86 -28.12 11.97 -20.58
N TYR A 87 -28.59 11.79 -19.34
CA TYR A 87 -30.01 11.75 -19.02
C TYR A 87 -30.27 12.18 -17.57
N SER A 88 -31.35 12.95 -17.36
CA SER A 88 -31.86 13.33 -16.04
C SER A 88 -33.37 13.05 -16.01
N PRO A 89 -33.86 12.16 -15.13
CA PRO A 89 -35.29 11.87 -15.02
C PRO A 89 -36.12 13.11 -14.63
N ALA A 90 -35.55 13.99 -13.81
CA ALA A 90 -36.19 15.25 -13.40
C ALA A 90 -36.30 16.26 -14.56
N SER A 91 -35.50 16.09 -15.62
CA SER A 91 -35.53 16.94 -16.81
C SER A 91 -35.12 16.13 -18.05
N PRO A 92 -36.02 15.30 -18.61
CA PRO A 92 -35.70 14.37 -19.69
C PRO A 92 -35.10 15.03 -20.95
N GLY A 93 -35.32 16.33 -21.15
CA GLY A 93 -34.74 17.11 -22.25
C GLY A 93 -33.44 17.86 -21.94
N ALA A 94 -32.90 17.79 -20.72
CA ALA A 94 -31.70 18.54 -20.32
C ALA A 94 -30.37 17.88 -20.78
N GLY A 95 -30.43 16.64 -21.28
CA GLY A 95 -29.26 15.92 -21.80
C GLY A 95 -28.78 16.48 -23.14
N GLN A 96 -27.50 16.22 -23.48
CA GLN A 96 -26.94 16.60 -24.78
C GLN A 96 -27.37 15.66 -25.92
N VAL A 97 -28.02 14.54 -25.61
CA VAL A 97 -28.42 13.52 -26.59
C VAL A 97 -29.94 13.46 -26.62
N ALA A 98 -30.54 13.47 -27.82
CA ALA A 98 -31.98 13.32 -27.96
C ALA A 98 -32.43 11.95 -27.43
N LEU A 99 -33.64 11.88 -26.86
CA LEU A 99 -34.12 10.67 -26.18
C LEU A 99 -34.17 9.43 -27.08
N ASP A 100 -34.50 9.64 -28.36
CA ASP A 100 -34.63 8.57 -29.37
C ASP A 100 -33.30 8.28 -30.10
N GLU A 101 -32.23 9.02 -29.82
CA GLU A 101 -30.93 8.81 -30.45
C GLU A 101 -30.10 7.76 -29.68
N PRO A 102 -29.24 6.99 -30.39
CA PRO A 102 -28.30 6.09 -29.74
C PRO A 102 -27.38 6.80 -28.74
N ALA A 103 -27.56 6.49 -27.46
CA ALA A 103 -26.94 7.20 -26.34
C ALA A 103 -25.41 7.13 -26.34
N ILE A 104 -24.88 5.99 -26.78
CA ILE A 104 -23.46 5.65 -26.62
C ILE A 104 -22.73 5.40 -27.93
N TYR A 105 -23.45 5.25 -29.04
CA TYR A 105 -22.88 4.92 -30.36
C TYR A 105 -21.70 5.83 -30.73
N GLN A 106 -21.89 7.14 -30.56
CA GLN A 106 -20.88 8.15 -30.85
C GLN A 106 -19.59 8.01 -30.04
N PHE A 107 -19.63 7.39 -28.85
CA PHE A 107 -18.43 7.22 -28.01
C PHE A 107 -17.49 6.11 -28.50
N PHE A 108 -17.99 5.23 -29.37
CA PHE A 108 -17.23 4.13 -29.96
C PHE A 108 -16.69 4.46 -31.34
N LEU A 109 -17.17 5.54 -31.96
CA LEU A 109 -16.64 6.07 -33.21
C LEU A 109 -15.39 6.91 -32.93
N THR A 110 -14.31 6.61 -33.64
CA THR A 110 -13.08 7.41 -33.64
C THR A 110 -12.84 7.95 -35.02
N VAL A 111 -12.70 9.27 -35.15
CA VAL A 111 -12.24 9.92 -36.39
C VAL A 111 -10.74 10.17 -36.24
N LYS A 112 -9.92 9.53 -37.07
CA LYS A 112 -8.47 9.77 -37.05
C LYS A 112 -8.18 11.12 -37.71
N ALA A 113 -7.73 12.09 -36.92
CA ALA A 113 -7.29 13.37 -37.44
C ALA A 113 -6.05 13.18 -38.34
N GLY A 114 -6.08 13.70 -39.58
CA GLY A 114 -4.89 13.79 -40.44
C GLY A 114 -4.84 12.89 -41.68
N ARG A 115 -5.91 12.17 -42.06
CA ARG A 115 -6.01 11.52 -43.39
C ARG A 115 -7.23 12.04 -44.15
N SER A 116 -7.06 12.28 -45.43
CA SER A 116 -8.09 12.79 -46.37
C SER A 116 -9.30 11.86 -46.57
N SER A 117 -9.30 10.66 -45.98
CA SER A 117 -10.48 9.80 -45.86
C SER A 117 -11.03 9.86 -44.44
N SER A 118 -12.07 10.65 -44.21
CA SER A 118 -12.71 10.90 -42.91
C SER A 118 -13.70 9.82 -42.47
N THR A 119 -13.51 8.55 -42.86
CA THR A 119 -14.43 7.48 -42.44
C THR A 119 -14.24 7.18 -40.95
N PRO A 120 -15.27 7.33 -40.11
CA PRO A 120 -15.20 6.98 -38.70
C PRO A 120 -14.95 5.48 -38.52
N THR A 121 -14.06 5.09 -37.61
CA THR A 121 -13.83 3.68 -37.26
C THR A 121 -14.50 3.36 -35.93
N PHE A 122 -15.33 2.31 -35.89
CA PHE A 122 -15.96 1.81 -34.67
C PHE A 122 -15.01 0.88 -33.89
N SER A 123 -14.94 1.04 -32.56
CA SER A 123 -14.05 0.26 -31.69
C SER A 123 -14.81 -0.43 -30.56
N ALA A 124 -15.30 -1.65 -30.79
CA ALA A 124 -16.10 -2.42 -29.81
C ALA A 124 -15.33 -2.77 -28.52
N SER A 125 -13.99 -2.83 -28.57
CA SER A 125 -13.14 -3.17 -27.42
C SER A 125 -12.95 -1.99 -26.45
N LYS A 126 -13.44 -0.80 -26.78
CA LYS A 126 -13.39 0.35 -25.88
C LYS A 126 -14.34 0.12 -24.71
N ARG A 127 -13.90 0.33 -23.48
CA ARG A 127 -14.78 0.33 -22.30
C ARG A 127 -15.25 1.76 -22.05
N ILE A 128 -16.54 1.97 -21.89
CA ILE A 128 -17.09 3.28 -21.48
C ILE A 128 -17.62 3.20 -20.05
N GLY A 129 -17.38 4.25 -19.26
CA GLY A 129 -17.93 4.39 -17.91
C GLY A 129 -19.19 5.25 -17.93
N ILE A 130 -20.27 4.71 -17.38
CA ILE A 130 -21.56 5.36 -17.14
C ILE A 130 -21.77 5.42 -15.63
N MET A 131 -21.99 6.62 -15.11
CA MET A 131 -22.13 6.91 -13.70
C MET A 131 -23.55 7.38 -13.43
N LEU A 132 -24.27 6.69 -12.54
CA LEU A 132 -25.48 7.21 -11.92
C LEU A 132 -25.07 8.06 -10.72
N LEU A 133 -25.52 9.30 -10.69
CA LEU A 133 -25.16 10.28 -9.69
C LEU A 133 -26.36 10.56 -8.79
N MET A 134 -26.16 10.31 -7.51
CA MET A 134 -27.07 10.63 -6.41
C MET A 134 -26.67 11.98 -5.81
N GLN A 135 -27.66 12.82 -5.54
CA GLN A 135 -27.44 14.07 -4.81
C GLN A 135 -26.96 13.80 -3.38
N ASN A 136 -26.18 14.73 -2.82
CA ASN A 136 -25.55 14.54 -1.52
C ASN A 136 -26.60 14.47 -0.39
N GLU A 137 -27.68 15.23 -0.52
CA GLU A 137 -28.81 15.28 0.39
C GLU A 137 -29.47 13.90 0.51
N LEU A 138 -29.82 13.31 -0.64
CA LEU A 138 -30.41 11.98 -0.74
C LEU A 138 -29.47 10.88 -0.23
N TYR A 139 -28.17 10.99 -0.53
CA TYR A 139 -27.17 10.07 0.02
C TYR A 139 -27.14 10.12 1.56
N GLY A 140 -27.21 11.33 2.13
CA GLY A 140 -27.31 11.53 3.58
C GLY A 140 -28.55 10.86 4.18
N GLU A 141 -29.71 10.99 3.52
CA GLU A 141 -30.96 10.33 3.95
C GLU A 141 -30.84 8.79 3.96
N VAL A 142 -30.27 8.22 2.90
CA VAL A 142 -30.08 6.75 2.82
C VAL A 142 -29.08 6.26 3.86
N PHE A 143 -28.00 7.02 4.07
CA PHE A 143 -27.00 6.68 5.08
C PHE A 143 -27.61 6.70 6.49
N ASP A 144 -28.40 7.71 6.80
CA ASP A 144 -29.14 7.82 8.05
C ASP A 144 -30.13 6.67 8.25
N TRP A 145 -30.87 6.29 7.19
CA TRP A 145 -31.77 5.14 7.21
C TRP A 145 -31.01 3.84 7.53
N LYS A 146 -29.82 3.67 6.95
CA LYS A 146 -28.99 2.48 7.15
C LYS A 146 -28.50 2.39 8.59
N GLU A 147 -27.96 3.48 9.13
CA GLU A 147 -27.53 3.54 10.53
C GLU A 147 -28.70 3.26 11.49
N ALA A 148 -29.88 3.85 11.22
CA ALA A 148 -31.07 3.65 12.04
C ALA A 148 -31.57 2.21 12.03
N ARG A 149 -31.46 1.52 10.88
CA ARG A 149 -31.81 0.11 10.75
C ARG A 149 -30.81 -0.77 11.49
N GLU A 150 -29.51 -0.55 11.31
CA GLU A 150 -28.46 -1.30 12.01
C GLU A 150 -28.58 -1.17 13.53
N ALA A 151 -29.03 -0.01 14.03
CA ALA A 151 -29.29 0.18 15.46
C ALA A 151 -30.55 -0.55 15.98
N ARG A 152 -31.49 -0.93 15.12
CA ARG A 152 -32.75 -1.62 15.50
C ARG A 152 -32.67 -3.14 15.49
N VAL A 153 -31.60 -3.72 14.93
CA VAL A 153 -31.42 -5.17 14.94
C VAL A 153 -31.19 -5.62 16.40
N PRO A 154 -32.11 -6.38 17.01
CA PRO A 154 -32.00 -6.74 18.42
C PRO A 154 -30.72 -7.52 18.70
N ALA A 155 -30.05 -7.24 19.83
CA ALA A 155 -28.82 -7.91 20.25
C ALA A 155 -28.95 -9.45 20.32
N VAL A 156 -30.17 -9.99 20.42
CA VAL A 156 -30.45 -11.43 20.42
C VAL A 156 -30.12 -12.09 19.07
N ALA A 157 -30.33 -11.41 17.95
CA ALA A 157 -29.96 -11.93 16.62
C ALA A 157 -28.43 -11.93 16.39
N GLN A 158 -27.71 -11.04 17.07
CA GLN A 158 -26.24 -11.05 17.10
C GLN A 158 -25.69 -12.15 18.02
N ALA A 159 -26.40 -12.48 19.12
CA ALA A 159 -26.01 -13.56 20.04
C ALA A 159 -26.21 -14.96 19.45
N GLU A 160 -27.25 -15.18 18.65
CA GLU A 160 -27.47 -16.47 17.96
C GLU A 160 -26.45 -16.72 16.83
N GLN A 161 -25.98 -15.66 16.16
CA GLN A 161 -24.86 -15.77 15.21
C GLN A 161 -23.54 -16.12 15.88
N ASN A 162 -23.30 -15.66 17.13
CA ASN A 162 -22.07 -15.95 17.86
C ASN A 162 -22.08 -17.32 18.55
N ARG A 163 -23.25 -17.86 18.93
CA ARG A 163 -23.36 -19.18 19.59
C ARG A 163 -23.08 -20.38 18.69
N THR A 164 -23.08 -20.21 17.36
CA THR A 164 -22.86 -21.33 16.44
C THR A 164 -21.37 -21.63 16.20
N GLU A 165 -20.45 -20.82 16.73
CA GLU A 165 -18.99 -20.97 16.53
C GLU A 165 -18.26 -21.61 17.72
N GLU A 166 -18.83 -21.68 18.93
CA GLU A 166 -18.09 -22.11 20.14
C GLU A 166 -18.15 -23.62 20.47
N ASP A 167 -19.09 -24.40 19.93
CA ASP A 167 -19.28 -25.82 20.31
C ASP A 167 -18.80 -26.85 19.26
N SER A 168 -17.61 -26.66 18.66
CA SER A 168 -17.02 -27.67 17.75
C SER A 168 -15.57 -28.03 18.09
N GLU A 169 -15.38 -28.69 19.24
CA GLU A 169 -14.24 -29.61 19.43
C GLU A 169 -14.47 -30.87 18.59
N VAL A 170 -13.71 -31.04 17.51
CA VAL A 170 -13.75 -32.26 16.67
C VAL A 170 -12.47 -33.06 16.87
N ALA A 171 -12.64 -34.27 17.40
CA ALA A 171 -11.63 -35.32 17.46
C ALA A 171 -11.23 -35.78 16.05
N GLU A 172 -9.94 -36.06 15.85
CA GLU A 172 -9.33 -36.47 14.59
C GLU A 172 -9.93 -37.77 14.02
N ILE A 173 -10.50 -37.71 12.82
CA ILE A 173 -10.81 -38.87 11.98
C ILE A 173 -10.16 -38.68 10.60
N PRO A 174 -9.35 -39.62 10.09
CA PRO A 174 -8.73 -39.51 8.78
C PRO A 174 -9.70 -39.95 7.68
N GLY A 175 -9.97 -39.04 6.74
CA GLY A 175 -10.62 -39.34 5.45
C GLY A 175 -12.04 -38.80 5.32
N LEU A 176 -12.19 -37.49 5.10
CA LEU A 176 -13.40 -36.86 4.57
C LEU A 176 -13.03 -35.73 3.60
N SER A 177 -13.89 -35.52 2.59
CA SER A 177 -13.64 -34.72 1.38
C SER A 177 -13.75 -33.21 1.58
N ASP A 178 -13.11 -32.46 0.67
CA ASP A 178 -12.91 -31.00 0.65
C ASP A 178 -14.17 -30.11 0.73
N VAL A 179 -15.38 -30.68 0.83
CA VAL A 179 -16.64 -29.93 0.94
C VAL A 179 -16.97 -29.54 2.40
N ALA A 180 -16.26 -30.10 3.39
CA ALA A 180 -16.51 -29.83 4.81
C ALA A 180 -15.81 -28.57 5.35
N CYS A 181 -14.74 -28.07 4.70
CA CYS A 181 -13.98 -26.91 5.20
C CYS A 181 -14.66 -25.56 4.95
N ASP A 182 -15.59 -25.45 4.00
CA ASP A 182 -16.21 -24.16 3.64
C ASP A 182 -17.35 -23.73 4.58
N ARG A 183 -17.77 -24.58 5.55
CA ARG A 183 -18.76 -24.20 6.57
C ARG A 183 -18.18 -23.55 7.83
N ILE A 184 -16.86 -23.64 8.05
CA ILE A 184 -16.21 -23.19 9.31
C ILE A 184 -15.84 -21.69 9.27
N LEU A 185 -15.86 -21.04 8.10
CA LEU A 185 -15.33 -19.66 7.94
C LEU A 185 -16.36 -18.53 7.88
N GLY A 186 -17.62 -18.75 8.27
CA GLY A 186 -18.53 -17.68 8.72
C GLY A 186 -18.51 -16.34 7.96
N ILE A 187 -18.43 -16.33 6.61
CA ILE A 187 -18.48 -15.07 5.84
C ILE A 187 -19.95 -14.63 5.70
N SER A 188 -20.49 -14.12 6.79
CA SER A 188 -21.72 -13.34 6.87
C SER A 188 -21.35 -11.92 7.26
N GLY A 189 -21.59 -10.97 6.36
CA GLY A 189 -21.17 -9.58 6.50
C GLY A 189 -21.75 -8.91 7.76
N GLN A 190 -20.86 -8.42 8.62
CA GLN A 190 -21.19 -7.45 9.66
C GLN A 190 -20.77 -6.04 9.24
N SER A 191 -21.76 -5.16 9.23
CA SER A 191 -21.63 -3.72 9.13
C SER A 191 -21.02 -3.14 10.40
N LYS A 192 -20.18 -2.10 10.25
CA LYS A 192 -19.81 -1.21 11.36
C LYS A 192 -20.34 0.20 11.07
N GLN A 193 -21.25 0.59 11.96
CA GLN A 193 -21.84 1.89 12.23
C GLN A 193 -20.81 2.99 12.45
N GLY A 194 -21.19 4.27 12.31
CA GLY A 194 -20.24 5.34 12.58
C GLY A 194 -20.70 6.80 12.68
N SER A 195 -21.88 7.09 13.19
CA SER A 195 -22.22 8.22 14.07
C SER A 195 -22.09 9.67 13.54
N LYS A 196 -23.27 10.29 13.46
CA LYS A 196 -23.60 11.73 13.50
C LYS A 196 -22.81 12.57 14.51
N SER A 197 -22.56 13.84 14.18
CA SER A 197 -22.68 14.92 15.16
C SER A 197 -23.19 16.23 14.54
N THR A 198 -24.31 16.66 15.10
CA THR A 198 -25.01 17.94 15.02
C THR A 198 -24.13 19.13 15.41
N GLY A 199 -24.34 20.32 14.79
CA GLY A 199 -23.74 21.53 15.33
C GLY A 199 -23.96 22.82 14.54
N LYS A 200 -25.15 23.41 14.70
CA LYS A 200 -25.49 24.80 14.34
C LYS A 200 -24.38 25.80 14.76
N ARG A 201 -23.98 26.71 13.86
CA ARG A 201 -23.80 28.12 14.24
C ARG A 201 -23.86 29.09 13.06
N SER A 202 -24.70 30.09 13.28
CA SER A 202 -25.09 31.21 12.44
C SER A 202 -24.06 32.34 12.42
N ARG A 203 -23.92 33.02 11.27
CA ARG A 203 -23.51 34.44 11.11
C ARG A 203 -23.80 34.86 9.66
N LYS A 204 -24.82 35.67 9.44
CA LYS A 204 -24.83 37.15 9.34
C LYS A 204 -24.34 37.66 7.97
N ALA A 205 -25.28 38.31 7.32
CA ALA A 205 -25.23 38.95 6.01
C ALA A 205 -24.46 40.28 6.00
N SER A 206 -23.89 40.59 4.84
CA SER A 206 -23.72 41.93 4.25
C SER A 206 -23.09 41.69 2.85
N ASN A 207 -23.81 41.76 1.73
CA ASN A 207 -24.48 42.90 1.10
C ASN A 207 -23.50 44.01 0.68
N SER A 208 -23.05 43.99 -0.57
CA SER A 208 -23.01 45.16 -1.45
C SER A 208 -22.80 44.77 -2.91
N GLN A 209 -23.66 45.36 -3.75
CA GLN A 209 -23.79 45.22 -5.19
C GLN A 209 -22.94 46.27 -5.94
N PRO A 210 -22.90 46.22 -7.29
CA PRO A 210 -21.81 46.74 -8.12
C PRO A 210 -22.14 48.05 -8.87
N THR A 211 -21.13 48.69 -9.47
CA THR A 211 -21.29 49.65 -10.58
C THR A 211 -20.10 49.57 -11.55
N ASP A 212 -20.24 48.73 -12.56
CA ASP A 212 -20.38 49.04 -13.99
C ASP A 212 -19.74 50.30 -14.66
N VAL A 213 -19.40 50.10 -15.94
CA VAL A 213 -19.32 51.04 -17.09
C VAL A 213 -17.96 51.59 -17.60
N LYS A 214 -17.49 50.96 -18.72
CA LYS A 214 -17.01 51.47 -20.05
C LYS A 214 -15.88 52.53 -20.10
N SER A 215 -15.03 52.73 -21.11
CA SER A 215 -14.96 52.48 -22.57
C SER A 215 -13.49 52.77 -22.99
N LYS A 216 -12.76 51.85 -23.66
CA LYS A 216 -12.44 51.80 -25.11
C LYS A 216 -11.56 52.94 -25.71
N ARG A 217 -10.42 52.51 -26.31
CA ARG A 217 -9.66 53.05 -27.48
C ARG A 217 -8.98 54.42 -27.27
N SER A 218 -7.84 54.79 -27.87
CA SER A 218 -7.15 54.38 -29.11
C SER A 218 -5.69 54.86 -29.06
N THR A 219 -4.84 54.11 -29.75
CA THR A 219 -3.49 54.39 -30.27
C THR A 219 -3.24 55.74 -30.92
N GLN A 220 -1.97 56.17 -30.82
CA GLN A 220 -1.09 56.93 -31.74
C GLN A 220 -0.55 58.25 -31.17
N HIS A 221 0.79 58.37 -31.11
CA HIS A 221 1.51 59.33 -31.97
C HIS A 221 3.02 59.08 -31.98
N GLY A 222 3.59 59.14 -33.19
CA GLY A 222 5.01 59.29 -33.42
C GLY A 222 5.37 60.74 -33.77
N GLN A 223 6.54 61.14 -33.26
CA GLN A 223 7.53 62.08 -33.80
C GLN A 223 7.18 63.56 -34.05
N GLY A 224 8.12 64.40 -33.60
CA GLY A 224 8.23 65.84 -33.91
C GLY A 224 8.73 66.62 -32.68
N LEU A 225 10.03 66.60 -32.39
CA LEU A 225 11.04 67.60 -32.76
C LEU A 225 11.04 68.89 -31.88
N SER A 226 12.24 69.13 -31.34
CA SER A 226 12.93 70.43 -31.22
C SER A 226 12.90 71.21 -29.89
N ALA A 227 14.08 71.14 -29.24
CA ALA A 227 14.95 72.25 -28.83
C ALA A 227 14.62 73.13 -27.61
N ARG A 228 15.65 73.17 -26.72
CA ARG A 228 16.25 74.33 -25.99
C ARG A 228 15.28 75.19 -25.15
N SER A 229 15.54 75.64 -23.93
CA SER A 229 16.76 75.87 -23.15
C SER A 229 16.32 76.50 -21.80
N ALA A 230 16.90 76.06 -20.69
CA ALA A 230 17.64 76.88 -19.71
C ALA A 230 16.86 77.58 -18.56
N LEU A 231 17.50 77.53 -17.37
CA LEU A 231 17.37 78.39 -16.16
C LEU A 231 16.09 78.19 -15.32
N SER A 232 16.06 78.20 -13.98
CA SER A 232 17.06 78.33 -12.91
C SER A 232 16.37 78.01 -11.56
N SER A 233 17.17 77.75 -10.52
CA SER A 233 16.94 78.09 -9.09
C SER A 233 15.66 77.61 -8.37
N ASP A 234 15.78 76.70 -7.39
CA ASP A 234 16.07 77.04 -5.99
C ASP A 234 16.14 75.79 -5.06
N ARG A 235 17.05 75.87 -4.09
CA ARG A 235 17.31 74.99 -2.92
C ARG A 235 16.48 75.50 -1.72
N PRO A 236 16.55 74.97 -0.46
CA PRO A 236 17.22 73.78 0.12
C PRO A 236 16.20 72.91 0.94
N GLU A 237 16.47 71.91 1.78
CA GLU A 237 17.52 71.69 2.78
C GLU A 237 17.34 70.31 3.47
N SER A 238 18.41 69.88 4.17
CA SER A 238 18.48 68.83 5.22
C SER A 238 18.51 67.35 4.78
N SER A 239 19.29 66.44 5.35
CA SER A 239 20.45 66.47 6.26
C SER A 239 20.91 65.02 6.51
N LYS A 240 22.24 64.78 6.50
CA LYS A 240 23.01 63.77 7.29
C LYS A 240 22.72 62.27 6.99
N VAL A 241 23.64 61.30 6.99
CA VAL A 241 24.92 61.06 7.69
C VAL A 241 25.82 60.19 6.78
N GLN A 242 27.12 60.50 6.76
CA GLN A 242 28.21 59.64 6.27
C GLN A 242 28.61 58.63 7.35
N GLU A 243 28.89 57.40 6.97
CA GLU A 243 29.98 56.64 7.59
C GLU A 243 30.65 55.74 6.56
N LYS A 244 31.97 55.88 6.46
CA LYS A 244 32.90 55.05 5.71
C LYS A 244 33.51 54.04 6.69
N ASN A 245 33.71 52.79 6.29
CA ASN A 245 35.04 52.23 6.02
C ASN A 245 35.07 50.68 6.05
N ALA A 246 35.91 50.18 5.15
CA ALA A 246 36.83 49.05 5.28
C ALA A 246 36.29 47.62 5.13
N ASN A 247 36.79 47.00 4.04
CA ASN A 247 37.54 45.74 3.99
C ASN A 247 36.89 44.50 4.58
N ASP A 248 36.53 43.54 3.73
CA ASP A 248 37.40 42.37 3.54
C ASP A 248 36.99 41.65 2.25
N GLU A 249 37.99 41.52 1.36
CA GLU A 249 38.00 40.60 0.24
C GLU A 249 38.45 39.24 0.79
N ASP A 250 37.71 38.18 0.47
CA ASP A 250 38.24 36.82 0.49
C ASP A 250 37.85 36.15 -0.83
N GLU A 251 38.73 36.37 -1.82
CA GLU A 251 38.97 35.46 -2.93
C GLU A 251 39.54 34.15 -2.37
N ASN A 252 39.01 33.01 -2.81
CA ASN A 252 39.71 31.74 -2.68
C ASN A 252 39.57 30.97 -3.99
N ASP A 253 40.40 31.41 -4.95
CA ASP A 253 40.87 30.60 -6.07
C ASP A 253 41.95 29.63 -5.54
N PHE A 254 41.77 28.33 -5.76
CA PHE A 254 42.88 27.38 -5.72
C PHE A 254 42.85 26.42 -6.92
N ILE A 255 43.63 26.83 -7.91
CA ILE A 255 44.64 26.08 -8.68
C ILE A 255 44.21 24.84 -9.49
N ILE A 256 44.18 25.06 -10.81
CA ILE A 256 44.45 24.08 -11.87
C ILE A 256 45.93 23.68 -11.82
N ILE A 257 46.23 22.39 -11.60
CA ILE A 257 47.52 21.80 -12.02
C ILE A 257 47.24 20.74 -13.07
N ALA A 258 47.61 21.06 -14.31
CA ALA A 258 47.91 20.09 -15.34
C ALA A 258 49.33 19.57 -15.13
N ASN A 259 49.52 18.25 -15.17
CA ASN A 259 50.78 17.64 -15.57
C ASN A 259 50.51 16.29 -16.25
N ASN A 260 50.84 16.24 -17.53
CA ASN A 260 51.37 15.06 -18.20
C ASN A 260 52.59 14.57 -17.40
N ASP A 261 52.75 13.27 -17.16
CA ASP A 261 53.69 12.48 -17.96
C ASP A 261 53.64 10.98 -17.63
N ARG A 262 54.11 10.23 -18.62
CA ARG A 262 54.30 8.80 -18.78
C ARG A 262 54.97 8.08 -17.59
N SER A 263 54.46 6.91 -17.27
CA SER A 263 55.26 5.67 -17.23
C SER A 263 54.38 4.44 -17.00
N LYS A 264 54.44 3.50 -17.95
CA LYS A 264 53.96 2.12 -17.81
C LYS A 264 54.84 1.38 -16.81
N PRO A 265 54.28 0.34 -16.16
CA PRO A 265 55.00 -0.92 -16.16
C PRO A 265 54.12 -2.07 -16.65
N ASP A 266 54.76 -2.91 -17.46
CA ASP A 266 54.28 -4.20 -17.94
C ASP A 266 53.86 -5.09 -16.77
N SER A 267 52.68 -5.70 -16.88
CA SER A 267 52.35 -6.92 -16.17
C SER A 267 51.77 -7.93 -17.15
N GLN A 268 52.56 -8.98 -17.31
CA GLN A 268 52.36 -10.12 -18.17
C GLN A 268 51.08 -10.85 -17.76
N VAL A 269 50.16 -10.98 -18.72
CA VAL A 269 49.05 -11.93 -18.65
C VAL A 269 49.51 -13.21 -19.33
N PRO A 270 49.43 -14.39 -18.69
CA PRO A 270 49.77 -15.64 -19.35
C PRO A 270 48.68 -16.03 -20.35
N THR A 271 49.05 -16.04 -21.63
CA THR A 271 48.28 -16.60 -22.73
C THR A 271 48.30 -18.13 -22.66
N ALA A 272 47.19 -18.73 -22.22
CA ALA A 272 46.97 -20.17 -22.38
C ALA A 272 46.66 -20.46 -23.86
N SER A 273 47.69 -20.91 -24.58
CA SER A 273 47.62 -21.47 -25.92
C SER A 273 46.90 -22.83 -25.89
N CYS A 274 45.66 -22.87 -26.36
CA CYS A 274 44.99 -24.11 -26.75
C CYS A 274 45.61 -24.61 -28.06
N SER A 275 46.63 -25.46 -27.93
CA SER A 275 47.20 -26.22 -29.04
C SER A 275 46.30 -27.41 -29.36
N ASN A 276 45.83 -27.45 -30.60
CA ASN A 276 45.19 -28.60 -31.21
C ASN A 276 46.18 -29.77 -31.28
N ALA A 277 46.08 -30.71 -30.34
CA ALA A 277 46.75 -32.00 -30.41
C ALA A 277 45.78 -33.06 -30.95
N ILE A 278 45.98 -33.40 -32.23
CA ILE A 278 45.41 -34.58 -32.87
C ILE A 278 46.00 -35.81 -32.15
N PRO A 279 45.18 -36.75 -31.64
CA PRO A 279 45.71 -37.95 -31.02
C PRO A 279 46.40 -38.83 -32.08
N GLN A 280 47.69 -39.06 -31.88
CA GLN A 280 48.48 -40.08 -32.59
C GLN A 280 47.86 -41.48 -32.37
N PRO A 281 47.86 -42.34 -33.39
CA PRO A 281 47.34 -43.69 -33.26
C PRO A 281 48.28 -44.52 -32.38
N ILE A 282 47.77 -44.97 -31.24
CA ILE A 282 48.46 -45.93 -30.37
C ILE A 282 48.58 -47.24 -31.15
N ARG A 283 49.78 -47.54 -31.66
CA ARG A 283 50.17 -48.87 -32.14
C ARG A 283 50.19 -49.81 -30.93
N GLN A 284 49.15 -50.61 -30.77
CA GLN A 284 49.19 -51.77 -29.88
C GLN A 284 49.76 -52.97 -30.63
N HIS A 285 50.74 -53.60 -29.98
CA HIS A 285 51.35 -54.85 -30.38
C HIS A 285 50.27 -55.94 -30.59
N ILE A 286 50.35 -56.63 -31.73
CA ILE A 286 49.58 -57.84 -32.04
C ILE A 286 50.38 -59.05 -31.51
N PRO A 287 49.87 -59.82 -30.54
CA PRO A 287 50.31 -61.19 -30.34
C PRO A 287 49.55 -62.08 -31.31
N THR A 288 50.30 -62.70 -32.21
CA THR A 288 49.86 -63.80 -33.05
C THR A 288 49.66 -65.02 -32.16
N GLU A 289 48.45 -65.57 -32.11
CA GLU A 289 48.12 -67.01 -32.07
C GLU A 289 46.69 -67.26 -31.54
N GLY A 290 46.02 -68.25 -32.13
CA GLY A 290 44.86 -68.90 -31.52
C GLY A 290 43.52 -68.53 -32.15
N ALA A 291 43.19 -69.21 -33.25
CA ALA A 291 41.84 -69.28 -33.78
C ALA A 291 40.86 -69.80 -32.72
N ALA A 292 40.02 -68.91 -32.20
CA ALA A 292 38.76 -69.27 -31.56
C ALA A 292 37.74 -68.18 -31.87
N SER A 293 36.68 -68.57 -32.57
CA SER A 293 35.52 -67.75 -32.92
C SER A 293 34.81 -67.28 -31.65
N GLY A 294 35.19 -66.10 -31.15
CA GLY A 294 34.49 -65.40 -30.09
C GLY A 294 34.40 -63.93 -30.46
N GLY A 295 33.40 -63.58 -31.28
CA GLY A 295 33.08 -62.17 -31.52
C GLY A 295 32.87 -61.45 -30.18
N PRO A 296 33.24 -60.16 -30.05
CA PRO A 296 33.09 -59.44 -28.80
C PRO A 296 31.64 -59.56 -28.35
N SER A 297 31.42 -60.33 -27.29
CA SER A 297 30.10 -60.54 -26.72
C SER A 297 29.60 -59.16 -26.30
N ILE A 298 28.66 -58.62 -27.07
CA ILE A 298 28.00 -57.37 -26.75
C ILE A 298 27.38 -57.60 -25.38
N VAL A 299 27.99 -57.00 -24.36
CA VAL A 299 27.46 -57.06 -22.99
C VAL A 299 26.18 -56.26 -23.04
N LEU A 300 25.06 -56.97 -23.17
CA LEU A 300 23.74 -56.36 -23.14
C LEU A 300 23.58 -55.69 -21.76
N PRO A 301 23.17 -54.42 -21.72
CA PRO A 301 22.97 -53.73 -20.45
C PRO A 301 21.91 -54.47 -19.64
N ASP A 302 22.13 -54.53 -18.33
CA ASP A 302 21.17 -55.08 -17.38
C ASP A 302 19.85 -54.31 -17.51
N ILE A 303 18.86 -54.98 -18.12
CA ILE A 303 17.56 -54.39 -18.45
C ILE A 303 16.82 -53.91 -17.19
N ALA A 304 17.05 -54.55 -16.03
CA ALA A 304 16.44 -54.11 -14.78
C ALA A 304 17.06 -52.80 -14.30
N LYS A 305 18.39 -52.67 -14.35
CA LYS A 305 19.08 -51.40 -14.01
C LYS A 305 18.74 -50.28 -14.98
N LEU A 306 18.62 -50.58 -16.28
CA LEU A 306 18.20 -49.59 -17.27
C LEU A 306 16.77 -49.13 -17.00
N ARG A 307 15.84 -50.04 -16.68
CA ARG A 307 14.46 -49.70 -16.33
C ARG A 307 14.38 -48.87 -15.04
N ASP A 308 15.15 -49.21 -14.01
CA ASP A 308 15.26 -48.42 -12.78
C ASP A 308 15.81 -47.01 -13.07
N ALA A 309 16.90 -46.90 -13.83
CA ALA A 309 17.49 -45.63 -14.23
C ALA A 309 16.51 -44.76 -15.03
N LEU A 310 15.74 -45.36 -15.95
CA LEU A 310 14.71 -44.68 -16.73
C LEU A 310 13.51 -44.27 -15.87
N SER A 311 13.05 -45.09 -14.93
CA SER A 311 11.97 -44.72 -14.00
C SER A 311 12.34 -43.56 -13.08
N LYS A 312 13.62 -43.44 -12.73
CA LYS A 312 14.14 -42.29 -11.96
C LYS A 312 14.18 -40.99 -12.77
N GLN A 313 14.08 -41.04 -14.11
CA GLN A 313 14.00 -39.85 -14.96
C GLN A 313 12.63 -39.16 -14.90
N ASP A 314 11.55 -39.83 -14.48
CA ASP A 314 10.24 -39.20 -14.33
C ASP A 314 10.26 -38.07 -13.28
N GLY A 315 11.15 -38.17 -12.28
CA GLY A 315 11.40 -37.12 -11.30
C GLY A 315 12.13 -35.89 -11.88
N ALA A 316 12.93 -36.03 -12.94
CA ALA A 316 13.71 -34.91 -13.49
C ALA A 316 12.81 -33.79 -14.06
N ARG A 317 11.66 -34.14 -14.65
CA ARG A 317 10.66 -33.14 -15.10
C ARG A 317 9.98 -32.40 -13.94
N SER A 318 9.82 -33.05 -12.79
CA SER A 318 9.33 -32.38 -11.59
C SER A 318 10.36 -31.40 -11.01
N GLN A 319 11.66 -31.67 -11.16
CA GLN A 319 12.73 -30.73 -10.78
C GLN A 319 12.69 -29.45 -11.63
N ALA A 320 12.42 -29.57 -12.94
CA ALA A 320 12.25 -28.40 -13.81
C ALA A 320 11.05 -27.51 -13.40
N LYS A 321 9.97 -28.09 -12.87
CA LYS A 321 8.84 -27.32 -12.30
C LYS A 321 9.24 -26.56 -11.04
N SER A 322 10.19 -27.08 -10.25
CA SER A 322 10.75 -26.38 -9.09
C SER A 322 11.68 -25.24 -9.50
N LEU A 323 12.49 -25.44 -10.54
CA LEU A 323 13.41 -24.41 -11.05
C LEU A 323 12.70 -23.22 -11.71
N ARG A 324 11.53 -23.44 -12.34
CA ARG A 324 10.71 -22.35 -12.92
C ARG A 324 10.05 -21.42 -11.90
N LYS A 325 10.13 -21.74 -10.61
CA LYS A 325 9.41 -21.02 -9.55
C LYS A 325 10.26 -19.95 -8.86
N GLN A 326 11.58 -20.06 -8.96
CA GLN A 326 12.49 -19.01 -8.54
C GLN A 326 12.65 -18.01 -9.67
N ILE A 327 12.33 -16.75 -9.39
CA ILE A 327 12.53 -15.66 -10.33
C ILE A 327 13.84 -14.98 -9.91
N ALA A 328 14.81 -14.97 -10.82
CA ALA A 328 16.04 -14.20 -10.68
C ALA A 328 15.89 -12.90 -11.49
N ILE A 329 16.06 -11.76 -10.83
CA ILE A 329 15.82 -10.43 -11.41
C ILE A 329 17.00 -9.53 -11.08
N ASN A 330 17.54 -8.84 -12.07
CA ASN A 330 18.49 -7.76 -11.82
C ASN A 330 17.74 -6.53 -11.32
N VAL A 331 18.05 -6.08 -10.11
CA VAL A 331 17.38 -4.97 -9.46
C VAL A 331 18.39 -3.94 -8.96
N GLN A 332 17.99 -2.67 -9.01
CA GLN A 332 18.61 -1.61 -8.23
C GLN A 332 17.90 -1.54 -6.87
N LEU A 333 18.66 -1.80 -5.80
CA LEU A 333 18.20 -1.65 -4.43
C LEU A 333 18.43 -0.24 -3.94
N PHE A 334 17.38 0.31 -3.33
CA PHE A 334 17.38 1.59 -2.63
C PHE A 334 17.11 1.32 -1.16
N LEU A 335 18.12 1.45 -0.31
CA LEU A 335 17.96 1.21 1.12
C LEU A 335 16.99 2.25 1.71
N ILE A 336 16.05 1.80 2.55
CA ILE A 336 15.15 2.70 3.28
C ILE A 336 15.88 3.09 4.58
N PRO A 337 16.26 4.36 4.76
CA PRO A 337 17.11 4.74 5.88
C PRO A 337 16.36 4.66 7.22
N ALA A 338 17.03 4.17 8.25
CA ALA A 338 16.55 4.28 9.63
C ALA A 338 17.09 5.58 10.25
N LEU A 339 16.24 6.61 10.33
CA LEU A 339 16.63 7.92 10.87
C LEU A 339 15.91 8.21 12.17
N ASP A 340 16.53 9.02 13.01
CA ASP A 340 15.78 9.66 14.10
C ASP A 340 14.84 10.75 13.59
N PHE A 341 13.79 11.01 14.38
CA PHE A 341 12.77 11.98 14.04
C PHE A 341 13.30 13.40 13.85
N HIS A 342 14.27 13.85 14.64
CA HIS A 342 14.82 15.20 14.49
C HIS A 342 15.64 15.33 13.21
N THR A 343 16.44 14.33 12.88
CA THR A 343 17.19 14.26 11.63
C THR A 343 16.25 14.22 10.43
N LEU A 344 15.14 13.47 10.50
CA LEU A 344 14.10 13.48 9.46
C LEU A 344 13.55 14.90 9.23
N LEU A 345 13.21 15.63 10.30
CA LEU A 345 12.67 16.99 10.20
C LEU A 345 13.67 18.04 9.71
N ASN A 346 14.97 17.79 9.85
CA ASN A 346 16.03 18.71 9.38
C ASN A 346 16.44 18.46 7.92
N LYS A 347 15.88 17.44 7.25
CA LYS A 347 16.17 17.17 5.84
C LYS A 347 15.44 18.14 4.91
N LYS A 348 16.03 18.34 3.73
CA LYS A 348 15.37 19.03 2.62
C LYS A 348 14.22 18.20 2.02
N THR A 349 14.34 16.88 2.07
CA THR A 349 13.35 15.92 1.55
C THR A 349 12.87 15.00 2.67
N PHE A 350 11.54 14.91 2.81
CA PHE A 350 10.86 14.13 3.85
C PHE A 350 10.28 12.81 3.34
N VAL A 351 10.55 12.48 2.08
CA VAL A 351 10.06 11.28 1.40
C VAL A 351 11.23 10.43 0.94
N VAL A 352 10.98 9.13 0.76
CA VAL A 352 11.92 8.23 0.08
C VAL A 352 12.02 8.67 -1.39
N ASP A 353 13.06 9.45 -1.69
CA ASP A 353 13.33 9.96 -3.03
C ASP A 353 14.36 9.08 -3.72
N VAL A 354 13.88 8.12 -4.53
CA VAL A 354 14.73 7.21 -5.31
C VAL A 354 15.74 7.94 -6.19
N ASN A 355 15.45 9.17 -6.62
CA ASN A 355 16.36 9.96 -7.47
C ASN A 355 17.48 10.64 -6.68
N ASN A 356 17.27 10.89 -5.38
CA ASN A 356 18.18 11.62 -4.50
C ASN A 356 18.83 10.75 -3.41
N ILE A 357 18.57 9.43 -3.43
CA ILE A 357 19.37 8.47 -2.65
C ILE A 357 20.79 8.51 -3.21
N GLY A 358 21.77 8.84 -2.37
CA GLY A 358 23.16 8.97 -2.75
C GLY A 358 23.69 7.66 -3.36
N ASP A 359 24.70 7.76 -4.22
CA ASP A 359 25.23 6.61 -4.93
C ASP A 359 25.79 5.51 -3.99
N SER A 360 26.12 5.86 -2.74
CA SER A 360 26.54 4.91 -1.70
C SER A 360 25.44 3.96 -1.23
N ASP A 361 24.16 4.34 -1.39
CA ASP A 361 22.99 3.60 -0.89
C ASP A 361 22.24 2.89 -2.03
N ARG A 362 22.84 2.87 -3.22
CA ARG A 362 22.32 2.21 -4.42
C ARG A 362 23.16 0.98 -4.72
N HIS A 363 22.51 -0.18 -4.75
CA HIS A 363 23.19 -1.44 -5.02
C HIS A 363 22.55 -2.16 -6.20
N LEU A 364 23.34 -2.45 -7.23
CA LEU A 364 22.92 -3.33 -8.31
C LEU A 364 23.15 -4.77 -7.88
N VAL A 365 22.09 -5.57 -7.82
CA VAL A 365 22.15 -6.95 -7.35
C VAL A 365 21.21 -7.85 -8.15
N GLU A 366 21.41 -9.15 -8.04
CA GLU A 366 20.49 -10.17 -8.50
C GLU A 366 19.60 -10.63 -7.33
N LEU A 367 18.29 -10.37 -7.44
CA LEU A 367 17.27 -10.77 -6.48
C LEU A 367 16.64 -12.09 -6.90
N PHE A 368 16.67 -13.08 -6.00
CA PHE A 368 16.01 -14.37 -6.17
C PHE A 368 14.76 -14.41 -5.32
N VAL A 369 13.58 -14.54 -5.94
CA VAL A 369 12.28 -14.60 -5.25
C VAL A 369 11.61 -15.95 -5.50
N ASP A 370 11.20 -16.64 -4.44
CA ASP A 370 10.32 -17.81 -4.55
C ASP A 370 8.86 -17.35 -4.72
N ALA A 371 8.46 -17.16 -5.98
CA ALA A 371 7.11 -16.71 -6.30
C ALA A 371 6.04 -17.80 -6.10
N SER A 372 6.44 -19.05 -5.84
CA SER A 372 5.52 -20.17 -5.72
C SER A 372 4.99 -20.38 -4.31
N ASN A 373 5.74 -19.92 -3.31
CA ASN A 373 5.38 -20.05 -1.92
C ASN A 373 5.27 -18.65 -1.30
N HIS A 374 4.05 -18.26 -0.93
CA HIS A 374 3.86 -17.04 -0.17
C HIS A 374 4.02 -17.36 1.31
N ILE A 375 4.70 -16.45 2.02
CA ILE A 375 4.89 -16.55 3.47
C ILE A 375 3.63 -15.99 4.13
N GLY A 376 3.01 -16.80 4.99
CA GLY A 376 1.78 -16.43 5.68
C GLY A 376 0.57 -16.32 4.76
N LEU A 377 -0.49 -15.69 5.25
CA LEU A 377 -1.66 -15.37 4.43
C LEU A 377 -1.36 -14.15 3.55
N ALA A 378 -1.89 -14.14 2.32
CA ALA A 378 -1.84 -12.94 1.52
C ALA A 378 -2.62 -11.81 2.22
N GLY A 379 -2.02 -10.63 2.29
CA GLY A 379 -2.69 -9.44 2.79
C GLY A 379 -3.80 -8.97 1.86
N SER A 380 -4.37 -7.80 2.14
CA SER A 380 -5.43 -7.21 1.30
C SER A 380 -4.94 -6.81 -0.09
N PHE A 381 -3.67 -6.39 -0.22
CA PHE A 381 -3.09 -5.93 -1.48
C PHE A 381 -1.61 -6.31 -1.69
N LYS A 382 -0.99 -7.04 -0.75
CA LYS A 382 0.41 -7.51 -0.82
C LYS A 382 0.53 -9.01 -0.57
N THR A 383 1.44 -9.66 -1.31
CA THR A 383 1.94 -11.00 -0.97
C THR A 383 3.39 -10.89 -0.51
N ALA A 384 3.78 -11.74 0.44
CA ALA A 384 5.14 -11.86 0.94
C ALA A 384 5.76 -13.16 0.43
N HIS A 385 7.02 -13.11 -0.02
CA HIS A 385 7.73 -14.25 -0.61
C HIS A 385 9.11 -14.39 0.00
N SER A 386 9.59 -15.62 0.16
CA SER A 386 10.99 -15.82 0.56
C SER A 386 11.91 -15.32 -0.55
N ALA A 387 12.98 -14.61 -0.17
CA ALA A 387 13.93 -14.09 -1.13
C ALA A 387 15.38 -14.19 -0.67
N SER A 388 16.31 -14.00 -1.59
CA SER A 388 17.75 -13.84 -1.32
C SER A 388 18.40 -12.92 -2.36
N ILE A 389 19.55 -12.33 -2.04
CA ILE A 389 20.27 -11.36 -2.89
C ILE A 389 21.67 -11.90 -3.23
N LYS A 390 22.14 -11.68 -4.46
CA LYS A 390 23.53 -11.93 -4.88
C LYS A 390 24.16 -10.71 -5.59
N PRO A 391 25.46 -10.42 -5.35
CA PRO A 391 26.27 -11.02 -4.29
C PRO A 391 25.72 -10.65 -2.91
N PHE A 392 25.95 -11.50 -1.91
CA PHE A 392 25.68 -11.14 -0.52
C PHE A 392 26.60 -9.99 -0.14
N LEU A 393 26.04 -8.89 0.36
CA LEU A 393 26.77 -7.69 0.74
C LEU A 393 26.77 -7.60 2.27
N PRO A 394 27.80 -8.10 2.97
CA PRO A 394 27.87 -8.05 4.43
C PRO A 394 28.05 -6.61 4.87
N GLN A 395 26.94 -5.90 5.05
CA GLN A 395 26.91 -4.56 5.62
C GLN A 395 26.21 -4.64 6.98
N SER A 396 26.91 -4.24 8.03
CA SER A 396 26.36 -4.21 9.39
C SER A 396 25.17 -3.25 9.46
N ALA A 397 24.05 -3.71 10.03
CA ALA A 397 22.81 -2.94 10.23
C ALA A 397 22.04 -2.54 8.96
N SER A 398 22.06 -3.39 7.93
CA SER A 398 21.29 -3.23 6.70
C SER A 398 20.57 -4.52 6.33
N VAL A 399 19.46 -4.42 5.57
CA VAL A 399 18.76 -5.59 5.01
C VAL A 399 19.68 -6.46 4.14
N LEU A 400 20.72 -5.86 3.55
CA LEU A 400 21.73 -6.56 2.75
C LEU A 400 22.58 -7.52 3.57
N GLY A 401 22.79 -7.23 4.85
CA GLY A 401 23.54 -8.07 5.78
C GLY A 401 22.70 -9.17 6.43
N THR A 402 21.40 -9.24 6.12
CA THR A 402 20.51 -10.23 6.75
C THR A 402 20.50 -11.55 5.95
N PRO A 403 20.62 -12.71 6.62
CA PRO A 403 20.69 -14.01 5.95
C PRO A 403 19.34 -14.47 5.41
N SER A 404 18.24 -13.84 5.82
CA SER A 404 16.89 -14.20 5.42
C SER A 404 16.07 -12.93 5.20
N ILE A 405 15.62 -12.74 3.97
CA ILE A 405 14.80 -11.61 3.56
C ILE A 405 13.47 -12.08 2.99
N VAL A 406 12.51 -11.17 3.00
CA VAL A 406 11.19 -11.33 2.40
C VAL A 406 11.04 -10.28 1.30
N ALA A 407 10.57 -10.70 0.13
CA ALA A 407 10.18 -9.81 -0.95
C ALA A 407 8.66 -9.68 -0.98
N LYS A 408 8.15 -8.47 -0.78
CA LYS A 408 6.73 -8.15 -0.83
C LYS A 408 6.36 -7.55 -2.17
N ARG A 409 5.25 -8.01 -2.75
CA ARG A 409 4.74 -7.57 -4.04
C ARG A 409 3.29 -7.13 -3.95
N LEU A 410 2.95 -6.06 -4.67
CA LEU A 410 1.58 -5.58 -4.79
C LEU A 410 0.75 -6.44 -5.76
N PHE A 411 -0.55 -6.54 -5.50
CA PHE A 411 -1.52 -7.14 -6.41
C PHE A 411 -2.86 -6.41 -6.36
N LEU A 412 -3.67 -6.63 -7.39
CA LEU A 412 -5.06 -6.24 -7.49
C LEU A 412 -5.95 -7.48 -7.38
N LEU A 413 -7.07 -7.36 -6.67
CA LEU A 413 -8.11 -8.38 -6.69
C LEU A 413 -9.02 -8.16 -7.90
N GLN A 414 -8.93 -9.04 -8.90
CA GLN A 414 -9.88 -9.07 -9.99
C GLN A 414 -11.01 -10.04 -9.61
N ARG A 415 -12.23 -9.50 -9.48
CA ARG A 415 -13.44 -10.30 -9.44
C ARG A 415 -13.81 -10.65 -10.88
N THR A 416 -13.86 -11.93 -11.21
CA THR A 416 -14.34 -12.39 -12.50
C THR A 416 -15.87 -12.41 -12.44
N ASP A 417 -16.51 -11.50 -13.16
CA ASP A 417 -17.98 -11.33 -13.19
C ASP A 417 -18.75 -12.49 -13.84
N HIS A 418 -18.09 -13.60 -14.18
CA HIS A 418 -18.61 -14.51 -15.21
C HIS A 418 -19.50 -15.67 -14.73
N ASP A 419 -19.72 -15.86 -13.43
CA ASP A 419 -20.70 -16.86 -12.99
C ASP A 419 -21.25 -16.58 -11.59
N LEU A 420 -22.48 -16.04 -11.52
CA LEU A 420 -23.17 -15.80 -10.24
C LEU A 420 -23.46 -17.09 -9.47
N THR A 421 -23.32 -18.25 -10.11
CA THR A 421 -23.61 -19.56 -9.51
C THR A 421 -22.40 -20.17 -8.80
N GLN A 422 -21.18 -19.65 -9.02
CA GLN A 422 -19.97 -20.13 -8.36
C GLN A 422 -19.25 -18.99 -7.65
N GLN A 423 -19.09 -19.10 -6.33
CA GLN A 423 -18.24 -18.24 -5.52
C GLN A 423 -16.75 -18.46 -5.88
N SER A 424 -16.36 -18.03 -7.08
CA SER A 424 -14.97 -18.10 -7.49
C SER A 424 -14.14 -17.15 -6.62
N ARG A 425 -13.06 -17.69 -6.03
CA ARG A 425 -12.14 -16.88 -5.23
C ARG A 425 -11.58 -15.75 -6.11
N PRO A 426 -11.56 -14.50 -5.64
CA PRO A 426 -11.07 -13.37 -6.44
C PRO A 426 -9.64 -13.64 -6.91
N LYS A 427 -9.39 -13.47 -8.20
CA LYS A 427 -8.09 -13.74 -8.80
C LYS A 427 -7.15 -12.59 -8.47
N ARG A 428 -5.97 -12.91 -7.92
CA ARG A 428 -4.91 -11.92 -7.70
C ARG A 428 -4.19 -11.66 -9.02
N ILE A 429 -4.15 -10.40 -9.42
CA ILE A 429 -3.49 -9.96 -10.66
C ILE A 429 -2.37 -9.00 -10.31
N ARG A 430 -1.25 -9.16 -11.00
CA ARG A 430 -0.13 -8.25 -10.86
C ARG A 430 -0.57 -6.83 -11.24
N MET A 431 -0.19 -5.86 -10.42
CA MET A 431 -0.35 -4.46 -10.76
C MET A 431 0.51 -4.10 -11.98
N LYS A 432 0.07 -3.16 -12.81
CA LYS A 432 0.91 -2.70 -13.94
C LYS A 432 2.14 -1.99 -13.40
N SER A 433 3.29 -2.15 -14.05
CA SER A 433 4.56 -1.54 -13.58
C SER A 433 4.44 -0.02 -13.34
N VAL A 434 3.65 0.68 -14.16
CA VAL A 434 3.41 2.13 -14.05
C VAL A 434 2.68 2.53 -12.76
N ASP A 435 1.87 1.63 -12.20
CA ASP A 435 1.10 1.85 -10.97
C ASP A 435 1.79 1.22 -9.75
N GLU A 436 2.63 0.20 -9.98
CA GLU A 436 3.30 -0.60 -8.94
C GLU A 436 4.38 0.21 -8.21
N LEU A 437 5.23 0.95 -8.94
CA LEU A 437 6.32 1.72 -8.32
C LEU A 437 5.81 2.85 -7.39
N PRO A 438 4.90 3.75 -7.81
CA PRO A 438 4.42 4.81 -6.93
C PRO A 438 3.80 4.27 -5.63
N ARG A 439 3.00 3.20 -5.73
CA ARG A 439 2.39 2.59 -4.54
C ARG A 439 3.41 1.90 -3.65
N MET A 440 4.44 1.27 -4.22
CA MET A 440 5.49 0.68 -3.40
C MET A 440 6.35 1.75 -2.71
N ILE A 441 6.49 2.93 -3.33
CA ILE A 441 7.12 4.10 -2.69
C ILE A 441 6.28 4.58 -1.50
N ASP A 442 4.95 4.60 -1.59
CA ASP A 442 4.09 4.93 -0.44
C ASP A 442 4.35 3.97 0.74
N GLU A 443 4.44 2.67 0.48
CA GLU A 443 4.75 1.65 1.49
C GLU A 443 6.15 1.82 2.09
N ALA A 444 7.15 2.09 1.24
CA ALA A 444 8.51 2.40 1.68
C ALA A 444 8.54 3.65 2.56
N ASN A 445 7.75 4.66 2.20
CA ASN A 445 7.63 5.91 2.95
C ASN A 445 6.96 5.70 4.32
N CYS A 446 5.99 4.78 4.42
CA CYS A 446 5.42 4.37 5.70
C CYS A 446 6.48 3.75 6.63
N LEU A 447 7.36 2.87 6.13
CA LEU A 447 8.46 2.30 6.94
C LEU A 447 9.51 3.33 7.33
N TYR A 448 9.84 4.24 6.41
CA TYR A 448 10.77 5.35 6.65
C TYR A 448 10.31 6.23 7.82
N TRP A 449 9.04 6.68 7.77
CA TRP A 449 8.44 7.48 8.84
C TRP A 449 8.17 6.66 10.10
N GLY A 450 7.78 5.38 9.96
CA GLY A 450 7.53 4.48 11.07
C GLY A 450 8.76 4.29 11.95
N THR A 451 9.93 4.13 11.33
CA THR A 451 11.20 4.04 12.05
C THR A 451 11.49 5.31 12.86
N ALA A 452 11.35 6.48 12.23
CA ALA A 452 11.59 7.76 12.89
C ALA A 452 10.60 8.05 14.03
N LEU A 453 9.32 7.76 13.83
CA LEU A 453 8.29 7.95 14.85
C LEU A 453 8.42 6.97 16.04
N MET A 454 8.94 5.76 15.82
CA MET A 454 9.27 4.86 16.93
C MET A 454 10.52 5.30 17.70
N ASP A 455 11.55 5.81 17.01
CA ASP A 455 12.71 6.41 17.67
C ASP A 455 12.30 7.58 18.58
N LEU A 456 11.37 8.43 18.12
CA LEU A 456 10.79 9.50 18.93
C LEU A 456 10.19 8.98 20.25
N VAL A 457 9.45 7.87 20.18
CA VAL A 457 8.84 7.23 21.36
C VAL A 457 9.92 6.72 22.31
N TYR A 458 10.93 6.01 21.81
CA TYR A 458 11.98 5.49 22.67
C TYR A 458 12.82 6.59 23.31
N LYS A 459 13.16 7.66 22.59
CA LYS A 459 13.82 8.84 23.18
C LYS A 459 12.97 9.49 24.27
N PHE A 460 11.66 9.54 24.10
CA PHE A 460 10.75 10.01 25.14
C PHE A 460 10.79 9.09 26.37
N VAL A 461 10.68 7.77 26.17
CA VAL A 461 10.74 6.76 27.24
C VAL A 461 12.07 6.85 27.99
N ASP A 462 13.20 6.86 27.29
CA ASP A 462 14.54 6.85 27.90
C ASP A 462 14.76 8.08 28.77
N ARG A 463 14.43 9.28 28.27
CA ARG A 463 14.51 10.54 29.05
C ARG A 463 13.61 10.54 30.29
N LYS A 464 12.48 9.83 30.24
CA LYS A 464 11.57 9.70 31.38
C LYS A 464 12.11 8.66 32.38
N MET A 465 12.60 7.53 31.89
CA MET A 465 13.20 6.47 32.72
C MET A 465 14.46 6.95 33.46
N GLU A 466 15.30 7.78 32.85
CA GLU A 466 16.47 8.41 33.50
C GLU A 466 16.11 9.20 34.76
N LYS A 467 14.87 9.69 34.87
CA LYS A 467 14.36 10.48 35.99
C LYS A 467 13.51 9.67 36.96
N MET A 468 13.20 8.41 36.64
CA MET A 468 12.38 7.54 37.47
C MET A 468 13.27 6.81 38.51
N PRO A 469 12.79 6.62 39.74
CA PRO A 469 13.44 5.72 40.68
C PRO A 469 13.57 4.31 40.09
N VAL A 470 14.74 3.68 40.22
CA VAL A 470 15.06 2.37 39.63
C VAL A 470 14.00 1.31 39.96
N ASN A 471 13.46 1.32 41.18
CA ASN A 471 12.48 0.34 41.64
C ASN A 471 11.06 0.56 41.09
N THR A 472 10.83 1.64 40.36
CA THR A 472 9.52 2.01 39.77
C THR A 472 9.49 1.92 38.25
N ALA A 473 10.66 1.73 37.63
CA ALA A 473 10.78 1.69 36.18
C ALA A 473 10.08 0.43 35.61
N PRO A 474 9.11 0.56 34.70
CA PRO A 474 8.48 -0.59 34.09
C PRO A 474 9.47 -1.30 33.16
N VAL A 475 9.24 -2.59 32.94
CA VAL A 475 9.85 -3.28 31.80
C VAL A 475 9.20 -2.75 30.54
N VAL A 476 9.98 -2.17 29.63
CA VAL A 476 9.48 -1.56 28.40
C VAL A 476 9.84 -2.46 27.21
N PRO A 477 8.86 -2.93 26.43
CA PRO A 477 9.12 -3.64 25.18
C PRO A 477 10.01 -2.82 24.23
N ARG A 478 11.10 -3.41 23.75
CA ARG A 478 12.05 -2.80 22.79
C ARG A 478 11.90 -3.46 21.43
N LEU A 479 11.15 -2.81 20.56
CA LEU A 479 10.89 -3.22 19.19
C LEU A 479 11.55 -2.23 18.22
N ARG A 480 11.81 -2.67 16.99
CA ARG A 480 12.17 -1.78 15.88
C ARG A 480 11.47 -2.22 14.62
N PHE A 481 11.34 -1.30 13.65
CA PHE A 481 10.92 -1.71 12.32
C PHE A 481 11.99 -2.53 11.62
N VAL A 482 11.54 -3.39 10.72
CA VAL A 482 12.39 -4.20 9.87
C VAL A 482 13.33 -3.34 9.04
N HIS A 483 14.59 -3.78 8.89
CA HIS A 483 15.43 -3.20 7.85
C HIS A 483 14.83 -3.51 6.50
N SER A 484 14.74 -2.51 5.64
CA SER A 484 14.03 -2.62 4.38
C SER A 484 14.73 -1.89 3.23
N ALA A 485 14.44 -2.31 2.00
CA ALA A 485 14.90 -1.67 0.78
C ALA A 485 13.82 -1.76 -0.31
N LEU A 486 13.76 -0.77 -1.18
CA LEU A 486 12.96 -0.84 -2.39
C LEU A 486 13.81 -1.47 -3.52
N ALA A 487 13.31 -2.55 -4.10
CA ALA A 487 13.94 -3.21 -5.24
C ALA A 487 13.22 -2.83 -6.54
N VAL A 488 13.88 -1.99 -7.34
CA VAL A 488 13.37 -1.56 -8.64
C VAL A 488 14.10 -2.36 -9.72
N PRO A 489 13.37 -3.07 -10.60
CA PRO A 489 14.00 -3.87 -11.63
C PRO A 489 14.72 -2.97 -12.66
N VAL A 490 15.86 -3.45 -13.16
CA VAL A 490 16.59 -2.79 -14.25
C VAL A 490 15.78 -2.86 -15.54
N GLU A 491 15.03 -3.93 -15.73
CA GLU A 491 14.09 -4.12 -16.85
C GLU A 491 12.66 -3.74 -16.45
N ASN A 492 12.01 -2.87 -17.22
CA ASN A 492 10.66 -2.35 -16.89
C ASN A 492 9.53 -3.40 -16.87
N THR A 493 9.81 -4.62 -17.34
CA THR A 493 8.85 -5.74 -17.39
C THR A 493 8.73 -6.46 -16.06
N ASP A 494 9.74 -6.40 -15.20
CA ASP A 494 9.75 -7.13 -13.94
C ASP A 494 9.03 -6.39 -12.80
N PRO A 495 8.63 -7.08 -11.73
CA PRO A 495 7.96 -6.47 -10.58
C PRO A 495 8.89 -5.66 -9.69
N VAL A 496 8.32 -4.59 -9.12
CA VAL A 496 8.91 -3.85 -8.01
C VAL A 496 8.61 -4.59 -6.72
N TYR A 497 9.62 -4.74 -5.86
CA TYR A 497 9.47 -5.36 -4.55
C TYR A 497 9.85 -4.42 -3.43
N LEU A 498 9.16 -4.56 -2.29
CA LEU A 498 9.66 -4.10 -1.01
C LEU A 498 10.37 -5.26 -0.33
N ILE A 499 11.67 -5.13 -0.12
CA ILE A 499 12.51 -6.11 0.54
C ILE A 499 12.58 -5.77 2.03
N GLU A 500 12.39 -6.76 2.87
CA GLU A 500 12.46 -6.63 4.32
C GLU A 500 13.27 -7.76 4.94
N GLU A 501 13.86 -7.53 6.11
CA GLU A 501 14.37 -8.63 6.92
C GLU A 501 13.24 -9.58 7.32
N ARG A 502 13.53 -10.88 7.34
CA ARG A 502 12.54 -11.86 7.76
C ARG A 502 12.36 -11.83 9.27
N ILE A 503 11.10 -11.67 9.70
CA ILE A 503 10.72 -11.83 11.11
C ILE A 503 10.81 -13.34 11.48
N PRO A 504 11.66 -13.73 12.46
CA PRO A 504 11.85 -15.14 12.82
C PRO A 504 10.75 -15.69 13.73
N ASP A 505 10.04 -14.81 14.44
CA ASP A 505 9.02 -15.16 15.43
C ASP A 505 7.64 -15.39 14.81
N HIS A 506 6.68 -15.76 15.67
CA HIS A 506 5.26 -15.75 15.31
C HIS A 506 4.82 -14.34 14.91
N PHE A 507 4.14 -14.24 13.76
CA PHE A 507 3.65 -12.98 13.24
C PHE A 507 2.32 -12.63 13.90
N THR A 508 2.28 -11.52 14.62
CA THR A 508 1.11 -11.03 15.37
C THR A 508 0.70 -9.66 14.86
N LYS A 509 -0.60 -9.48 14.62
CA LYS A 509 -1.20 -8.16 14.42
C LYS A 509 -1.60 -7.59 15.77
N TYR A 510 -0.94 -6.52 16.21
CA TYR A 510 -1.13 -5.92 17.52
C TYR A 510 -2.26 -4.90 17.53
N ILE A 511 -2.33 -4.06 16.49
CA ILE A 511 -3.31 -2.97 16.34
C ILE A 511 -3.72 -2.92 14.87
N VAL A 512 -5.01 -2.69 14.58
CA VAL A 512 -5.49 -2.42 13.21
C VAL A 512 -5.50 -0.93 12.92
N ASN A 513 -5.24 -0.52 11.68
CA ASN A 513 -5.21 0.90 11.29
C ASN A 513 -6.49 1.71 11.65
N SER A 514 -7.63 1.04 11.79
CA SER A 514 -8.93 1.63 12.14
C SER A 514 -9.25 1.64 13.65
N SER A 515 -8.31 1.22 14.50
CA SER A 515 -8.48 1.13 15.94
C SER A 515 -7.35 1.83 16.69
N LEU A 516 -7.65 2.30 17.90
CA LEU A 516 -6.70 2.84 18.87
C LEU A 516 -6.50 1.91 20.07
N GLN A 517 -7.07 0.72 19.97
CA GLN A 517 -7.06 -0.33 20.98
C GLN A 517 -6.30 -1.55 20.44
N PRO A 518 -5.71 -2.36 21.33
CA PRO A 518 -5.15 -3.65 20.98
C PRO A 518 -6.16 -4.53 20.23
N MET A 519 -5.65 -5.43 19.38
CA MET A 519 -6.46 -6.52 18.84
C MET A 519 -7.09 -7.33 19.99
N PRO A 520 -8.35 -7.79 19.84
CA PRO A 520 -8.97 -8.64 20.85
C PRO A 520 -8.20 -9.97 20.96
N ASN A 521 -8.32 -10.62 22.12
CA ASN A 521 -7.76 -11.96 22.40
C ASN A 521 -6.23 -12.04 22.40
N LEU A 522 -5.52 -10.90 22.45
CA LEU A 522 -4.10 -10.90 22.76
C LEU A 522 -3.89 -11.22 24.24
N GLU A 523 -2.92 -12.09 24.53
CA GLU A 523 -2.56 -12.50 25.88
C GLU A 523 -1.05 -12.37 26.13
N GLY A 524 -0.66 -12.44 27.41
CA GLY A 524 0.75 -12.46 27.83
C GLY A 524 1.60 -11.35 27.22
N ALA A 525 2.76 -11.72 26.69
CA ALA A 525 3.71 -10.79 26.08
C ALA A 525 3.14 -10.05 24.85
N ALA A 526 2.27 -10.69 24.07
CA ALA A 526 1.68 -10.06 22.90
C ALA A 526 0.71 -8.94 23.29
N LYS A 527 -0.06 -9.14 24.37
CA LYS A 527 -0.93 -8.09 24.94
C LYS A 527 -0.12 -6.92 25.49
N ASP A 528 0.93 -7.22 26.25
CA ASP A 528 1.82 -6.19 26.81
C ASP A 528 2.49 -5.35 25.71
N ILE A 529 2.97 -5.99 24.64
CA ILE A 529 3.47 -5.29 23.45
C ILE A 529 2.38 -4.42 22.83
N ALA A 530 1.16 -4.93 22.64
CA ALA A 530 0.08 -4.14 22.06
C ALA A 530 -0.31 -2.93 22.94
N GLU A 531 -0.32 -3.09 24.27
CA GLU A 531 -0.55 -1.98 25.21
C GLU A 531 0.58 -0.94 25.12
N PHE A 532 1.84 -1.37 25.07
CA PHE A 532 2.97 -0.46 24.83
C PHE A 532 2.83 0.28 23.49
N LEU A 533 2.37 -0.39 22.44
CA LEU A 533 2.18 0.23 21.13
C LEU A 533 1.01 1.23 21.13
N CYS A 534 -0.08 0.98 21.84
CA CYS A 534 -1.12 2.00 22.08
C CYS A 534 -0.56 3.23 22.81
N PHE A 535 0.32 3.02 23.79
CA PHE A 535 1.05 4.11 24.45
C PHE A 535 1.94 4.87 23.47
N ALA A 536 2.64 4.17 22.57
CA ALA A 536 3.44 4.79 21.51
C ALA A 536 2.60 5.73 20.62
N GLN A 537 1.37 5.31 20.25
CA GLN A 537 0.44 6.17 19.52
C GLN A 537 0.14 7.47 20.28
N HIS A 538 -0.07 7.38 21.60
CA HIS A 538 -0.37 8.53 22.44
C HIS A 538 0.81 9.49 22.57
N VAL A 539 2.04 8.96 22.76
CA VAL A 539 3.26 9.79 22.75
C VAL A 539 3.39 10.55 21.43
N GLN A 540 3.23 9.85 20.30
CA GLN A 540 3.34 10.47 18.97
C GLN A 540 2.25 11.51 18.74
N TYR A 541 1.01 11.21 19.13
CA TYR A 541 -0.11 12.15 19.04
C TYR A 541 0.17 13.44 19.82
N GLN A 542 0.67 13.34 21.07
CA GLN A 542 0.99 14.52 21.87
C GLN A 542 2.19 15.29 21.34
N LEU A 543 3.31 14.61 21.06
CA LEU A 543 4.55 15.25 20.63
C LEU A 543 4.48 15.85 19.22
N SER A 544 3.57 15.34 18.38
CA SER A 544 3.30 15.91 17.05
C SER A 544 2.23 17.01 17.05
N GLU A 545 1.76 17.46 18.22
CA GLU A 545 0.66 18.42 18.33
C GLU A 545 -0.60 17.94 17.58
N GLN A 546 -0.94 16.66 17.75
CA GLN A 546 -2.13 16.03 17.17
C GLN A 546 -2.09 15.94 15.64
N ARG A 547 -0.90 15.85 15.04
CA ARG A 547 -0.75 15.85 13.56
C ARG A 547 -0.53 14.48 12.96
N VAL A 548 0.18 13.60 13.68
CA VAL A 548 0.57 12.28 13.16
C VAL A 548 0.81 11.26 14.26
N PHE A 549 0.44 10.01 14.01
CA PHE A 549 0.87 8.85 14.80
C PHE A 549 0.89 7.57 13.94
N LEU A 550 1.52 6.52 14.46
CA LEU A 550 1.55 5.20 13.82
C LEU A 550 0.35 4.34 14.18
N SER A 551 -0.14 3.55 13.24
CA SER A 551 -1.12 2.49 13.49
C SER A 551 -0.79 1.26 12.65
N ASP A 552 -1.70 0.29 12.62
CA ASP A 552 -1.54 -1.00 11.95
C ASP A 552 -0.30 -1.78 12.39
N PHE A 553 0.05 -1.72 13.68
CA PHE A 553 1.23 -2.41 14.17
C PHE A 553 1.10 -3.92 14.05
N GLN A 554 2.07 -4.54 13.38
CA GLN A 554 2.15 -5.98 13.19
C GLN A 554 3.61 -6.43 13.06
N GLY A 555 3.91 -7.66 13.48
CA GLY A 555 5.26 -8.21 13.42
C GLY A 555 5.50 -9.31 14.46
N GLY A 556 6.76 -9.49 14.85
CA GLY A 556 7.18 -10.44 15.89
C GLY A 556 7.32 -9.80 17.26
N SER A 557 8.07 -10.43 18.17
CA SER A 557 8.27 -9.93 19.54
C SER A 557 9.21 -8.73 19.62
N THR A 558 10.11 -8.60 18.64
CA THR A 558 11.16 -7.56 18.60
C THR A 558 11.17 -6.75 17.28
N LEU A 559 10.50 -7.25 16.24
CA LEU A 559 10.51 -6.68 14.90
C LEU A 559 9.10 -6.33 14.44
N LEU A 560 8.91 -5.11 13.93
CA LEU A 560 7.66 -4.60 13.39
C LEU A 560 7.78 -4.40 11.88
N THR A 561 6.67 -4.50 11.16
CA THR A 561 6.58 -4.24 9.71
C THR A 561 5.21 -3.68 9.35
N ASP A 562 5.03 -3.27 8.09
CA ASP A 562 3.74 -2.90 7.49
C ASP A 562 2.90 -1.95 8.38
N CYS A 563 3.53 -0.93 8.97
CA CYS A 563 2.79 0.07 9.72
C CYS A 563 2.04 1.02 8.79
N GLN A 564 1.08 1.73 9.37
CA GLN A 564 0.35 2.78 8.70
C GLN A 564 0.58 4.12 9.39
N ILE A 565 0.89 5.17 8.62
CA ILE A 565 0.92 6.54 9.12
C ILE A 565 -0.51 7.09 9.09
N ILE A 566 -0.98 7.61 10.22
CA ILE A 566 -2.26 8.30 10.35
C ILE A 566 -1.99 9.78 10.55
N THR A 567 -2.54 10.63 9.67
CA THR A 567 -2.34 12.09 9.72
C THR A 567 -3.65 12.86 9.74
N ILE A 568 -3.56 14.17 9.97
CA ILE A 568 -4.64 15.10 9.65
C ILE A 568 -5.05 15.02 8.17
N GLU A 569 -6.27 15.46 7.88
CA GLU A 569 -6.91 15.34 6.56
C GLU A 569 -6.11 16.02 5.44
N GLU A 570 -5.42 17.11 5.75
CA GLU A 570 -4.52 17.83 4.82
C GLU A 570 -3.44 16.91 4.20
N TYR A 571 -3.00 15.87 4.93
CA TYR A 571 -1.94 14.96 4.50
C TYR A 571 -2.43 13.53 4.26
N SER A 572 -3.75 13.32 4.19
CA SER A 572 -4.38 12.00 4.02
C SER A 572 -3.90 11.24 2.79
N ALA A 573 -3.51 11.93 1.72
CA ALA A 573 -3.04 11.34 0.47
C ALA A 573 -1.56 10.90 0.47
N ASN A 574 -0.77 11.25 1.49
CA ASN A 574 0.69 11.13 1.44
C ASN A 574 1.26 9.77 1.89
N PHE A 575 0.42 8.91 2.47
CA PHE A 575 0.86 7.66 3.12
C PHE A 575 -0.01 6.47 2.72
N GLY A 576 -0.39 6.44 1.44
CA GLY A 576 -1.23 5.38 0.88
C GLY A 576 -2.67 5.37 1.40
N ALA A 577 -3.45 4.42 0.91
CA ALA A 577 -4.89 4.33 1.16
C ALA A 577 -5.25 3.96 2.61
N GLY A 578 -4.29 3.49 3.41
CA GLY A 578 -4.52 3.14 4.81
C GLY A 578 -4.49 4.34 5.76
N ASN A 579 -4.16 5.56 5.28
CA ASN A 579 -4.14 6.77 6.11
C ASN A 579 -5.57 7.23 6.43
N LEU A 580 -6.09 6.80 7.58
CA LEU A 580 -7.45 7.06 8.02
C LEU A 580 -7.52 8.29 8.93
N SER A 581 -7.54 9.50 8.37
CA SER A 581 -7.57 10.76 9.15
C SER A 581 -8.73 10.86 10.15
N ASP A 582 -9.83 10.16 9.92
CA ASP A 582 -10.94 10.11 10.87
C ASP A 582 -10.58 9.40 12.18
N VAL A 583 -9.63 8.45 12.16
CA VAL A 583 -9.12 7.81 13.39
C VAL A 583 -8.39 8.84 14.25
N LEU A 584 -7.62 9.75 13.64
CA LEU A 584 -6.96 10.83 14.36
C LEU A 584 -7.95 11.81 14.99
N LYS A 585 -9.01 12.20 14.26
CA LYS A 585 -10.07 13.07 14.81
C LYS A 585 -10.76 12.46 16.04
N LYS A 586 -10.77 11.13 16.12
CA LYS A 586 -11.40 10.36 17.19
C LYS A 586 -10.44 10.01 18.32
N PHE A 587 -9.15 10.37 18.21
CA PHE A 587 -8.11 9.95 19.14
C PHE A 587 -8.45 10.24 20.59
N GLU A 588 -8.78 11.49 20.88
CA GLU A 588 -9.11 11.94 22.24
C GLU A 588 -10.35 11.28 22.86
N ARG A 589 -11.19 10.68 22.02
CA ARG A 589 -12.46 10.06 22.40
C ARG A 589 -12.34 8.55 22.56
N GLU A 590 -11.51 7.93 21.73
CA GLU A 590 -11.45 6.47 21.55
C GLU A 590 -10.15 5.84 22.08
N HIS A 591 -9.08 6.61 22.29
CA HIS A 591 -7.89 6.13 22.97
C HIS A 591 -8.18 5.92 24.47
N CYS A 592 -7.82 4.74 24.99
CA CYS A 592 -7.93 4.43 26.42
C CYS A 592 -6.52 4.37 27.02
N CYS A 593 -6.18 5.32 27.88
CA CYS A 593 -4.89 5.32 28.57
C CYS A 593 -4.72 4.03 29.39
N ASN A 594 -3.67 3.26 29.09
CA ASN A 594 -3.29 2.05 29.81
C ASN A 594 -2.21 2.32 30.87
N SER A 595 -1.61 1.26 31.42
CA SER A 595 -0.56 1.34 32.45
C SER A 595 0.64 2.18 32.00
N TYR A 596 1.15 1.97 30.78
CA TYR A 596 2.26 2.76 30.23
C TYR A 596 1.92 4.25 30.15
N CYS A 597 0.76 4.63 29.61
CA CYS A 597 0.33 6.03 29.55
C CYS A 597 0.36 6.71 30.92
N ARG A 598 -0.09 6.01 31.97
CA ARG A 598 -0.12 6.52 33.34
C ARG A 598 1.27 6.61 33.95
N ILE A 599 2.09 5.57 33.82
CA ILE A 599 3.46 5.53 34.37
C ILE A 599 4.31 6.66 33.78
N PHE A 600 4.17 6.94 32.48
CA PHE A 600 4.90 8.00 31.81
C PHE A 600 4.25 9.39 31.93
N ASN A 601 3.16 9.50 32.69
CA ASN A 601 2.42 10.73 32.96
C ASN A 601 1.99 11.48 31.69
N LEU A 602 1.43 10.75 30.72
CA LEU A 602 0.80 11.38 29.55
C LEU A 602 -0.51 12.04 29.98
N VAL A 603 -0.77 13.25 29.48
CA VAL A 603 -2.01 13.97 29.76
C VAL A 603 -3.20 13.17 29.22
N PRO A 604 -4.17 12.75 30.04
CA PRO A 604 -5.37 12.11 29.54
C PRO A 604 -6.11 13.06 28.60
N SER A 605 -6.63 12.53 27.50
CA SER A 605 -7.51 13.31 26.63
C SER A 605 -8.71 13.81 27.43
N ALA A 606 -9.03 15.11 27.34
CA ALA A 606 -10.00 15.81 28.21
C ALA A 606 -11.41 15.16 28.26
N SER A 607 -11.74 14.29 27.30
CA SER A 607 -13.03 13.58 27.24
C SER A 607 -13.06 12.25 28.04
N ALA A 608 -11.93 11.83 28.60
CA ALA A 608 -11.79 10.56 29.34
C ALA A 608 -12.17 10.65 30.83
N GLU A 609 -12.26 11.85 31.41
CA GLU A 609 -12.49 12.05 32.86
C GLU A 609 -13.86 11.53 33.36
N GLY A 610 -14.76 11.10 32.47
CA GLY A 610 -16.04 10.47 32.84
C GLY A 610 -16.23 9.03 32.36
N ARG A 611 -15.29 8.46 31.58
CA ARG A 611 -15.38 7.09 31.10
C ARG A 611 -14.45 6.21 31.93
N HIS A 612 -15.02 5.51 32.90
CA HIS A 612 -14.35 4.36 33.47
C HIS A 612 -14.06 3.37 32.33
N CYS A 613 -12.81 3.36 31.85
CA CYS A 613 -12.26 2.16 31.25
C CYS A 613 -12.42 1.10 32.33
N THR A 614 -13.37 0.17 32.14
CA THR A 614 -13.59 -0.90 33.09
C THR A 614 -12.24 -1.56 33.31
N PRO A 615 -11.66 -1.50 34.53
CA PRO A 615 -10.42 -2.19 34.78
C PRO A 615 -10.68 -3.65 34.41
N GLY A 616 -9.89 -4.18 33.47
CA GLY A 616 -9.86 -5.62 33.25
C GLY A 616 -9.65 -6.31 34.61
N PRO A 617 -10.17 -7.54 34.80
CA PRO A 617 -10.16 -8.20 36.09
C PRO A 617 -8.78 -8.05 36.72
N GLN A 618 -8.73 -7.36 37.86
CA GLN A 618 -7.49 -7.20 38.60
C GLN A 618 -6.97 -8.60 38.85
N VAL A 619 -5.79 -8.92 38.31
CA VAL A 619 -5.05 -10.10 38.70
C VAL A 619 -4.74 -9.89 40.17
N VAL A 620 -5.59 -10.47 41.02
CA VAL A 620 -5.36 -10.56 42.45
C VAL A 620 -4.05 -11.30 42.59
N GLN A 621 -2.98 -10.59 42.96
CA GLN A 621 -1.77 -11.25 43.41
C GLN A 621 -2.18 -12.14 44.57
N PRO A 622 -1.86 -13.45 44.54
CA PRO A 622 -2.23 -14.32 45.64
C PRO A 622 -1.56 -13.79 46.91
N GLU A 623 -2.38 -13.45 47.91
CA GLU A 623 -1.93 -13.16 49.25
C GLU A 623 -1.06 -14.32 49.72
N ALA A 624 0.17 -14.00 50.11
CA ALA A 624 1.11 -14.94 50.66
C ALA A 624 0.53 -15.52 51.96
N ALA A 625 0.02 -16.75 51.88
CA ALA A 625 -0.27 -17.56 53.05
C ALA A 625 1.04 -17.81 53.79
N VAL A 626 1.15 -17.22 54.98
CA VAL A 626 2.19 -17.50 55.97
C VAL A 626 2.10 -18.98 56.33
N SER A 627 3.08 -19.77 55.87
CA SER A 627 3.36 -21.09 56.42
C SER A 627 4.74 -21.05 57.06
N GLU A 628 4.75 -21.28 58.37
CA GLU A 628 5.96 -21.44 59.17
C GLU A 628 6.68 -22.74 58.78
N GLY A 629 8.01 -22.63 58.63
CA GLY A 629 8.93 -23.75 58.74
C GLY A 629 9.34 -24.40 57.41
N SER A 630 10.49 -23.99 56.87
CA SER A 630 11.68 -24.86 56.71
C SER A 630 12.67 -24.32 55.67
N LYS A 631 13.94 -24.27 56.11
CA LYS A 631 15.21 -24.23 55.35
C LYS A 631 15.52 -23.00 54.48
N ALA A 632 16.72 -22.47 54.74
CA ALA A 632 17.35 -21.36 54.04
C ALA A 632 17.51 -21.64 52.53
N PRO A 633 17.26 -20.65 51.65
CA PRO A 633 17.55 -20.80 50.24
C PRO A 633 19.04 -20.55 49.98
N GLU A 634 19.63 -21.53 49.33
CA GLU A 634 20.93 -21.51 48.69
C GLU A 634 20.96 -20.43 47.58
N ALA A 635 22.15 -19.88 47.34
CA ALA A 635 22.38 -18.71 46.50
C ALA A 635 21.77 -18.81 45.09
N ALA A 636 21.25 -17.68 44.62
CA ALA A 636 20.71 -17.52 43.27
C ALA A 636 21.72 -17.99 42.19
N PRO A 637 21.29 -18.79 41.19
CA PRO A 637 22.18 -19.20 40.12
C PRO A 637 22.53 -18.02 39.23
N ALA A 638 23.83 -17.89 38.96
CA ALA A 638 24.37 -16.93 38.02
C ALA A 638 23.74 -17.09 36.63
N ARG A 639 23.55 -15.93 35.97
CA ARG A 639 23.06 -15.81 34.59
C ARG A 639 23.80 -16.76 33.65
N ILE A 640 23.06 -17.68 33.02
CA ILE A 640 23.57 -18.55 31.96
C ILE A 640 23.75 -17.69 30.69
N PRO A 641 24.94 -17.66 30.07
CA PRO A 641 25.14 -16.98 28.80
C PRO A 641 24.45 -17.78 27.68
N TRP A 642 23.63 -17.08 26.91
CA TRP A 642 22.97 -17.57 25.70
C TRP A 642 23.99 -18.17 24.72
N ARG A 643 23.76 -19.40 24.27
CA ARG A 643 24.46 -20.01 23.14
C ARG A 643 23.53 -20.04 21.91
N PRO A 644 24.02 -19.68 20.71
CA PRO A 644 23.24 -19.81 19.49
C PRO A 644 23.15 -21.27 19.05
N TRP A 645 21.99 -21.66 18.53
CA TRP A 645 21.79 -22.95 17.87
C TRP A 645 22.25 -22.86 16.40
N HIS A 646 23.00 -23.87 15.97
CA HIS A 646 23.49 -24.09 14.61
C HIS A 646 22.40 -24.60 13.67
#